data_AF-A0A348P1J1-F1
#
_entry.id   AF-A0A348P1J1-F1
#
_cell.length_a   1.000
_cell.length_b   1.000
_cell.length_c   1.000
_cell.angle_alpha   90.00
_cell.angle_beta   90.00
_cell.angle_gamma   90.00
#
_symmetry.space_group_name_H-M   'P 1'
#
loop_
_entity.id
_entity.type
_entity.pdbx_description
1 polymer ?
#
loop_
_entity_poly.entity_id
_entity_poly.type
_entity_poly.pdbx_seq_one_letter_code
_entity_poly.pdbx_strand_id
1 'polypeptide(L)'
;MEDNMKRVLIAMLLIISFLQAGITFGTGSKVNFGNANVGVYGSLKNQGTITYLSTSKLSFVGSSLDTLTNVYTFPNLIINKPAGYLRLNNSTNNFALTGNVTFTQGNILTGTNTFELGTSATVTGETATKYISGTVKAARAVGTGANTFGGIGYDLSSGTGDLGTVTVYRYTGDGSEVSIYGTEGIWRKWTVATSNAFSGTRTVTSSWLSNEDNGNNLAALKVWKYEPVKSTDGDADISEFRKLILKKNDIAAAKSKGIEGSGNSDLREPEVEVINYEPSEEDSKTLYWVEVDGATFNTAASPRTATYTINGATSYTICSATNTFADGAGTEANPYQIENLTQLNNVRNYPTACFIQIADIDATPTADPGWNAGAGWLPIGNATTKFTGKYNGQGHTIDGLFINRATSYNGLFGYAQGSTISNLHLTNLDITSTTTYAGGLVGYNYSSASIINCSSQGDVTATSYTGGLVGYNSTSSIITDCFSNTNVTGTTFVGGIAGMNTVSSSITSSYSTGSALGSLYYIGGFIGYNNTSCQIQNCYSESNVFRASGGTYTSYIAGFAGSNYAGAIVNCYSTGSVTYIDSTNPTNRGFAGYIYNSTGYVMTGNFWNIETSGQTTTYGTGTATGLTKTQMRTLATFTNATWDFQGESVNGTSDIWGINAVLNSGYPFLSWQGITHRPSPFAGGIGTTDEPFLVSNLTHLDSVRGFLSYNFLQTADIDASPTTGWNAGAGWNPIGAVSPFFTGNYDGAHYDISGLFINRAANYQSLFGYMSGGVVSKLHLLNANITGSTYVGGIAGYMTNSAYVSDCSVKGIVNATVQYVAGIAGYLLTSSVIENSFADVNVTGQNYVAGIAGRLGSASQAVNCYSLGNISRLSGYTGTYLGGISGYNNDSKILKCYSASPIVYIDTTNPTTKGIAGGITATTNYEMADNFFDSQVSGQTSTSGVGTAKTTAEMRNVATYTLIGSLGLTNPWDFEGDPNNDTGTNDYWNIHTSLNSGYPYLNWEYRLAVEAPANLALVVSGTDVIITWDPVTNAAGYLVYSSTNPYGTFMLDETGSFNGTEWTGTLTGTRNFYYVTATNDTKVVPSKTIMINNLYMNK
;
A
#
# COMPACT_ATOMS: atom_id res chain seq x y z
N MET A 1 33.83 -10.69 39.21
CA MET A 1 35.04 -10.56 40.07
C MET A 1 34.64 -9.75 41.29
N GLU A 2 34.21 -10.42 42.34
CA GLU A 2 33.96 -9.81 43.64
C GLU A 2 35.24 -9.85 44.48
N ASP A 3 35.49 -8.76 45.21
CA ASP A 3 36.43 -8.58 46.30
C ASP A 3 37.91 -8.95 46.11
N ASN A 4 38.72 -7.96 45.69
CA ASN A 4 39.97 -7.49 46.34
C ASN A 4 40.96 -6.80 45.38
N MET A 5 40.66 -5.58 44.90
CA MET A 5 41.70 -4.68 44.37
C MET A 5 41.47 -3.24 44.83
N LYS A 6 42.14 -2.85 45.93
CA LYS A 6 41.97 -1.54 46.57
C LYS A 6 42.76 -0.38 45.95
N ARG A 7 43.42 -0.55 44.80
CA ARG A 7 44.01 0.55 43.98
C ARG A 7 44.50 -0.01 42.65
N VAL A 8 43.86 0.37 41.55
CA VAL A 8 44.40 0.11 40.19
C VAL A 8 44.79 1.47 39.60
N LEU A 9 46.08 1.69 39.41
CA LEU A 9 46.61 2.81 38.65
C LEU A 9 46.72 2.35 37.19
N ILE A 10 45.76 2.72 36.34
CA ILE A 10 45.72 2.28 34.94
C ILE A 10 46.39 3.37 34.10
N ALA A 11 47.69 3.19 33.83
CA ALA A 11 48.41 4.00 32.85
C ALA A 11 48.75 3.11 31.64
N MET A 12 48.34 3.56 30.45
CA MET A 12 48.50 2.99 29.11
C MET A 12 47.43 1.99 28.62
N LEU A 13 46.98 2.28 27.39
CA LEU A 13 45.98 1.64 26.53
C LEU A 13 45.64 0.18 26.91
N LEU A 14 44.56 -0.03 27.66
CA LEU A 14 44.02 -1.36 27.92
C LEU A 14 42.64 -1.47 27.26
N ILE A 15 42.55 -2.31 26.21
CA ILE A 15 41.26 -2.73 25.64
C ILE A 15 40.72 -3.81 26.56
N ILE A 16 39.73 -3.50 27.40
CA ILE A 16 39.04 -4.49 28.22
C ILE A 16 37.90 -5.08 27.39
N SER A 17 38.15 -6.18 26.68
CA SER A 17 37.14 -6.92 25.96
C SER A 17 36.54 -8.02 26.86
N PHE A 18 35.37 -7.76 27.45
CA PHE A 18 34.52 -8.84 27.95
C PHE A 18 33.40 -9.07 26.93
N LEU A 19 33.43 -10.23 26.28
CA LEU A 19 32.31 -10.68 25.45
C LEU A 19 31.09 -10.87 26.38
N GLN A 20 30.11 -9.99 26.25
CA GLN A 20 28.74 -10.03 26.78
C GLN A 20 28.44 -9.69 28.25
N ALA A 21 29.40 -9.42 29.15
CA ALA A 21 29.09 -9.04 30.54
C ALA A 21 29.56 -7.62 30.87
N GLY A 22 28.62 -6.71 31.21
CA GLY A 22 28.91 -5.31 31.56
C GLY A 22 29.85 -5.15 32.76
N ILE A 23 30.49 -3.98 32.88
CA ILE A 23 31.45 -3.65 33.95
C ILE A 23 30.70 -3.05 35.14
N THR A 24 30.91 -3.59 36.35
CA THR A 24 30.39 -3.00 37.59
C THR A 24 31.54 -2.69 38.57
N PHE A 25 31.70 -1.42 38.95
CA PHE A 25 32.59 -1.02 40.04
C PHE A 25 31.81 -1.00 41.37
N GLY A 26 32.17 -1.87 42.31
CA GLY A 26 31.50 -1.98 43.62
C GLY A 26 31.80 -0.81 44.57
N THR A 27 31.04 -0.74 45.66
CA THR A 27 31.18 0.27 46.72
C THR A 27 32.58 0.24 47.34
N GLY A 28 33.27 1.39 47.34
CA GLY A 28 34.64 1.54 47.85
C GLY A 28 35.77 1.42 46.81
N SER A 29 35.46 1.13 45.55
CA SER A 29 36.42 1.17 44.44
C SER A 29 36.99 2.59 44.25
N LYS A 30 38.31 2.72 44.03
CA LYS A 30 38.97 3.97 43.60
C LYS A 30 39.69 3.75 42.28
N VAL A 31 39.15 4.29 41.19
CA VAL A 31 39.69 4.12 39.83
C VAL A 31 40.20 5.47 39.30
N ASN A 32 41.43 5.49 38.77
CA ASN A 32 42.00 6.67 38.11
C ASN A 32 42.37 6.30 36.66
N PHE A 33 41.72 6.97 35.70
CA PHE A 33 41.83 6.64 34.28
C PHE A 33 42.96 7.38 33.52
N GLY A 34 43.69 8.30 34.16
CA GLY A 34 44.83 8.99 33.54
C GLY A 34 44.51 9.61 32.16
N ASN A 35 45.48 9.62 31.24
CA ASN A 35 45.31 10.13 29.86
C ASN A 35 44.75 9.08 28.86
N ALA A 36 44.22 7.94 29.33
CA ALA A 36 43.86 6.83 28.44
C ALA A 36 42.50 7.03 27.73
N ASN A 37 42.36 6.40 26.55
CA ASN A 37 41.07 6.17 25.90
C ASN A 37 40.55 4.79 26.32
N VAL A 38 39.36 4.74 26.92
CA VAL A 38 38.78 3.52 27.47
C VAL A 38 37.62 3.09 26.59
N GLY A 39 37.78 1.96 25.89
CA GLY A 39 36.70 1.33 25.13
C GLY A 39 35.84 0.44 26.03
N VAL A 40 34.52 0.63 26.00
CA VAL A 40 33.53 -0.16 26.74
C VAL A 40 32.66 -0.93 25.74
N TYR A 41 32.71 -2.26 25.84
CA TYR A 41 31.82 -3.18 25.13
C TYR A 41 30.78 -3.69 26.14
N GLY A 42 29.55 -3.15 26.13
CA GLY A 42 28.50 -3.48 27.09
C GLY A 42 28.13 -2.36 28.08
N SER A 43 27.29 -2.68 29.07
CA SER A 43 26.84 -1.71 30.10
C SER A 43 27.92 -1.39 31.15
N LEU A 44 27.91 -0.16 31.70
CA LEU A 44 28.83 0.27 32.77
C LEU A 44 28.05 0.80 33.98
N LYS A 45 28.28 0.19 35.15
CA LYS A 45 27.68 0.60 36.44
C LYS A 45 28.76 0.98 37.44
N ASN A 46 28.72 2.20 37.97
CA ASN A 46 29.66 2.65 39.00
C ASN A 46 28.98 2.84 40.36
N GLN A 47 29.54 2.23 41.40
CA GLN A 47 29.15 2.43 42.80
C GLN A 47 30.33 2.89 43.68
N GLY A 48 31.49 3.22 43.08
CA GLY A 48 32.70 3.71 43.74
C GLY A 48 33.12 5.13 43.32
N THR A 49 34.34 5.54 43.67
CA THR A 49 34.93 6.84 43.29
C THR A 49 35.80 6.69 42.04
N ILE A 50 35.51 7.47 41.00
CA ILE A 50 36.34 7.52 39.78
C ILE A 50 36.93 8.92 39.61
N THR A 51 38.21 8.99 39.24
CA THR A 51 38.94 10.24 38.97
C THR A 51 39.45 10.23 37.53
N TYR A 52 39.30 11.35 36.82
CA TYR A 52 39.70 11.52 35.42
C TYR A 52 40.67 12.70 35.27
N LEU A 53 41.49 12.68 34.22
CA LEU A 53 42.18 13.88 33.74
C LEU A 53 41.29 14.57 32.69
N SER A 54 41.45 15.87 32.45
CA SER A 54 40.64 16.62 31.48
C SER A 54 40.71 16.09 30.04
N THR A 55 41.75 15.30 29.74
CA THR A 55 42.04 14.67 28.45
C THR A 55 41.51 13.23 28.33
N SER A 56 40.98 12.61 29.40
CA SER A 56 40.50 11.22 29.34
C SER A 56 39.31 11.09 28.36
N LYS A 57 39.24 9.97 27.65
CA LYS A 57 38.16 9.64 26.69
C LYS A 57 37.50 8.32 27.04
N LEU A 58 36.17 8.27 27.02
CA LEU A 58 35.38 7.04 27.18
C LEU A 58 34.65 6.76 25.88
N SER A 59 34.82 5.56 25.30
CA SER A 59 34.21 5.17 24.03
C SER A 59 33.30 3.96 24.22
N PHE A 60 32.03 4.08 23.86
CA PHE A 60 31.11 2.93 23.83
C PHE A 60 31.09 2.31 22.43
N VAL A 61 31.28 1.00 22.35
CA VAL A 61 31.48 0.24 21.12
C VAL A 61 30.63 -1.03 21.10
N GLY A 62 30.07 -1.37 19.93
CA GLY A 62 29.24 -2.58 19.73
C GLY A 62 27.77 -2.29 19.43
N SER A 63 27.03 -3.32 19.02
CA SER A 63 25.66 -3.22 18.46
C SER A 63 24.51 -3.42 19.46
N SER A 64 24.78 -3.79 20.71
CA SER A 64 23.74 -4.00 21.75
C SER A 64 23.20 -2.68 22.34
N LEU A 65 22.03 -2.72 22.98
CA LEU A 65 21.59 -1.66 23.90
C LEU A 65 22.44 -1.70 25.17
N ASP A 66 23.21 -0.64 25.43
CA ASP A 66 24.08 -0.55 26.61
C ASP A 66 23.58 0.53 27.58
N THR A 67 23.71 0.30 28.88
CA THR A 67 23.28 1.23 29.92
C THR A 67 24.48 1.79 30.69
N LEU A 68 24.49 3.10 30.92
CA LEU A 68 25.44 3.79 31.79
C LEU A 68 24.75 4.23 33.09
N THR A 69 25.22 3.70 34.23
CA THR A 69 24.58 3.90 35.55
C THR A 69 25.53 4.49 36.59
N ASN A 70 25.07 5.55 37.27
CA ASN A 70 25.72 6.19 38.43
C ASN A 70 27.18 6.66 38.20
N VAL A 71 27.45 7.26 37.03
CA VAL A 71 28.68 8.02 36.83
C VAL A 71 28.34 9.49 36.62
N TYR A 72 28.97 10.37 37.38
CA TYR A 72 28.45 11.74 37.55
C TYR A 72 29.19 12.80 36.73
N THR A 73 30.45 12.58 36.35
CA THR A 73 31.24 13.50 35.51
C THR A 73 32.29 12.77 34.70
N PHE A 74 32.32 13.01 33.38
CA PHE A 74 33.40 12.58 32.49
C PHE A 74 33.95 13.77 31.69
N PRO A 75 35.20 13.73 31.21
CA PRO A 75 35.73 14.77 30.35
C PRO A 75 35.32 14.59 28.89
N ASN A 76 35.49 13.43 28.26
CA ASN A 76 35.10 13.26 26.83
C ASN A 76 34.42 11.91 26.58
N LEU A 77 33.35 11.90 25.80
CA LEU A 77 32.54 10.72 25.46
C LEU A 77 32.47 10.51 23.95
N ILE A 78 32.71 9.27 23.50
CA ILE A 78 32.64 8.85 22.10
C ILE A 78 31.59 7.76 21.94
N ILE A 79 30.65 7.95 21.01
CA ILE A 79 29.58 6.99 20.70
C ILE A 79 29.88 6.33 19.37
N ASN A 80 30.17 5.03 19.41
CA ASN A 80 30.50 4.22 18.24
C ASN A 80 29.69 2.91 18.23
N LYS A 81 28.37 3.03 18.14
CA LYS A 81 27.39 1.93 18.18
C LYS A 81 26.67 1.77 16.83
N PRO A 82 27.12 0.89 15.94
CA PRO A 82 26.58 0.76 14.58
C PRO A 82 25.08 0.42 14.47
N ALA A 83 24.53 -0.29 15.47
CA ALA A 83 23.16 -0.81 15.44
C ALA A 83 22.45 -0.77 16.82
N GLY A 84 22.88 0.13 17.72
CA GLY A 84 22.32 0.21 19.08
C GLY A 84 22.50 1.57 19.74
N TYR A 85 21.95 1.72 20.95
CA TYR A 85 21.92 2.98 21.69
C TYR A 85 22.62 2.89 23.05
N LEU A 86 23.11 4.02 23.56
CA LEU A 86 23.58 4.18 24.93
C LEU A 86 22.47 4.81 25.79
N ARG A 87 21.90 4.06 26.73
CA ARG A 87 20.89 4.57 27.67
C ARG A 87 21.56 5.12 28.93
N LEU A 88 21.26 6.36 29.29
CA LEU A 88 21.66 6.94 30.56
C LEU A 88 20.62 6.59 31.63
N ASN A 89 21.06 5.95 32.71
CA ASN A 89 20.18 5.53 33.78
C ASN A 89 20.81 5.91 35.14
N ASN A 90 20.49 7.11 35.64
CA ASN A 90 20.99 7.60 36.93
C ASN A 90 19.84 7.67 37.96
N SER A 91 20.16 7.37 39.22
CA SER A 91 19.21 7.45 40.34
C SER A 91 18.91 8.89 40.81
N THR A 92 19.70 9.88 40.36
CA THR A 92 19.62 11.29 40.81
C THR A 92 19.24 12.26 39.69
N ASN A 93 18.61 11.75 38.63
CA ASN A 93 18.06 12.48 37.48
C ASN A 93 19.02 13.30 36.60
N ASN A 94 20.31 13.49 36.92
CA ASN A 94 21.23 14.27 36.07
C ASN A 94 22.54 13.52 35.74
N PHE A 95 23.03 13.64 34.51
CA PHE A 95 24.33 13.16 34.07
C PHE A 95 25.13 14.33 33.50
N ALA A 96 26.21 14.75 34.16
CA ALA A 96 27.00 15.91 33.74
C ALA A 96 28.27 15.48 32.99
N LEU A 97 28.64 16.21 31.94
CA LEU A 97 29.85 15.97 31.17
C LEU A 97 30.64 17.26 31.03
N THR A 98 31.94 17.23 31.31
CA THR A 98 32.77 18.45 31.43
C THR A 98 33.54 18.83 30.16
N GLY A 99 33.62 17.94 29.16
CA GLY A 99 34.23 18.20 27.86
C GLY A 99 33.37 17.65 26.70
N ASN A 100 33.96 17.00 25.69
CA ASN A 100 33.28 16.85 24.39
C ASN A 100 32.52 15.53 24.21
N VAL A 101 31.42 15.58 23.46
CA VAL A 101 30.70 14.40 22.95
C VAL A 101 30.97 14.27 21.44
N THR A 102 31.37 13.08 21.00
CA THR A 102 31.62 12.80 19.58
C THR A 102 30.84 11.57 19.14
N PHE A 103 29.94 11.74 18.18
CA PHE A 103 29.23 10.66 17.52
C PHE A 103 30.03 10.17 16.31
N THR A 104 30.43 8.91 16.34
CA THR A 104 30.91 8.21 15.13
C THR A 104 29.81 7.32 14.56
N GLN A 105 29.03 6.62 15.40
CA GLN A 105 27.84 5.80 15.05
C GLN A 105 26.92 5.62 16.28
N GLY A 106 25.59 5.52 16.11
CA GLY A 106 24.61 5.25 17.20
C GLY A 106 24.10 6.48 17.97
N ASN A 107 23.16 6.28 18.91
CA ASN A 107 22.48 7.38 19.65
C ASN A 107 22.66 7.30 21.18
N ILE A 108 22.41 8.42 21.87
CA ILE A 108 22.26 8.49 23.34
C ILE A 108 20.78 8.66 23.69
N LEU A 109 20.27 7.84 24.61
CA LEU A 109 18.91 7.94 25.15
C LEU A 109 18.95 8.35 26.62
N THR A 110 18.41 9.52 26.95
CA THR A 110 18.46 10.08 28.30
C THR A 110 17.26 9.66 29.17
N GLY A 111 16.10 9.38 28.55
CA GLY A 111 14.86 9.06 29.25
C GLY A 111 14.39 10.26 30.11
N THR A 112 14.07 10.00 31.39
CA THR A 112 13.72 11.04 32.37
C THR A 112 14.93 11.77 32.96
N ASN A 113 16.15 11.33 32.66
CA ASN A 113 17.38 11.98 33.13
C ASN A 113 17.72 13.19 32.27
N THR A 114 18.32 14.22 32.86
CA THR A 114 18.91 15.36 32.16
C THR A 114 20.38 15.09 31.83
N PHE A 115 20.76 15.23 30.57
CA PHE A 115 22.15 15.21 30.14
C PHE A 115 22.72 16.63 30.16
N GLU A 116 23.56 16.95 31.14
CA GLU A 116 24.14 18.27 31.35
C GLU A 116 25.51 18.40 30.67
N LEU A 117 25.63 19.28 29.68
CA LEU A 117 26.88 19.65 29.04
C LEU A 117 27.55 20.80 29.81
N GLY A 118 28.82 20.60 30.14
CA GLY A 118 29.67 21.55 30.83
C GLY A 118 29.89 22.82 30.02
N THR A 119 30.35 23.87 30.68
CA THR A 119 30.42 25.23 30.12
C THR A 119 31.27 25.34 28.85
N SER A 120 32.26 24.46 28.70
CA SER A 120 33.16 24.37 27.54
C SER A 120 32.94 23.14 26.65
N ALA A 121 31.93 22.31 26.93
CA ALA A 121 31.64 21.09 26.19
C ALA A 121 31.16 21.38 24.75
N THR A 122 31.53 20.55 23.77
CA THR A 122 30.96 20.58 22.41
C THR A 122 30.44 19.22 21.99
N VAL A 123 29.35 19.18 21.23
CA VAL A 123 28.84 17.98 20.56
C VAL A 123 29.26 18.01 19.10
N THR A 124 29.77 16.88 18.59
CA THR A 124 30.36 16.77 17.25
C THR A 124 29.94 15.45 16.59
N GLY A 125 29.72 15.45 15.27
CA GLY A 125 29.39 14.23 14.51
C GLY A 125 27.93 13.80 14.52
N GLU A 126 27.02 14.65 15.03
CA GLU A 126 25.57 14.42 14.96
C GLU A 126 25.07 14.44 13.50
N THR A 127 24.09 13.58 13.21
CA THR A 127 23.38 13.47 11.93
C THR A 127 21.93 13.06 12.19
N ALA A 128 21.07 12.99 11.16
CA ALA A 128 19.69 12.49 11.30
C ALA A 128 19.59 11.07 11.92
N THR A 129 20.67 10.29 11.88
CA THR A 129 20.75 8.92 12.41
C THR A 129 21.69 8.77 13.61
N LYS A 130 22.28 9.88 14.10
CA LYS A 130 23.23 9.95 15.22
C LYS A 130 22.90 11.16 16.10
N TYR A 131 22.17 10.95 17.19
CA TYR A 131 21.61 12.04 18.00
C TYR A 131 21.48 11.68 19.48
N ILE A 132 21.19 12.71 20.30
CA ILE A 132 20.75 12.58 21.68
C ILE A 132 19.22 12.69 21.72
N SER A 133 18.54 11.75 22.38
CA SER A 133 17.09 11.77 22.58
C SER A 133 16.73 11.96 24.05
N GLY A 134 15.88 12.95 24.34
CA GLY A 134 15.38 13.34 25.67
C GLY A 134 16.00 14.65 26.20
N THR A 135 16.09 14.83 27.52
CA THR A 135 16.37 16.15 28.11
C THR A 135 17.87 16.48 28.12
N VAL A 136 18.28 17.58 27.47
CA VAL A 136 19.66 18.09 27.47
C VAL A 136 19.71 19.50 28.06
N LYS A 137 20.71 19.76 28.90
CA LYS A 137 20.94 21.08 29.52
C LYS A 137 22.37 21.53 29.26
N ALA A 138 22.56 22.76 28.78
CA ALA A 138 23.88 23.36 28.60
C ALA A 138 23.88 24.78 29.18
N ALA A 139 24.92 25.13 29.93
CA ALA A 139 25.10 26.49 30.47
C ALA A 139 26.34 27.12 29.83
N ARG A 140 26.21 28.25 29.12
CA ARG A 140 27.36 28.97 28.53
C ARG A 140 27.36 30.44 28.94
N ALA A 141 28.54 30.98 29.25
CA ALA A 141 28.74 32.42 29.43
C ALA A 141 28.93 33.08 28.05
N VAL A 142 28.18 34.14 27.75
CA VAL A 142 28.31 34.88 26.48
C VAL A 142 29.11 36.15 26.76
N GLY A 143 30.29 36.30 26.14
CA GLY A 143 31.14 37.48 26.35
C GLY A 143 32.60 37.41 25.88
N THR A 144 33.10 36.27 25.36
CA THR A 144 34.52 36.12 24.97
C THR A 144 34.74 35.81 23.48
N GLY A 145 33.82 36.20 22.58
CA GLY A 145 34.02 36.08 21.12
C GLY A 145 33.71 34.70 20.51
N ALA A 146 32.84 33.90 21.13
CA ALA A 146 32.33 32.67 20.51
C ALA A 146 31.08 32.98 19.67
N ASN A 147 31.20 32.86 18.34
CA ASN A 147 30.16 33.27 17.38
C ASN A 147 29.08 32.21 17.10
N THR A 148 29.17 31.04 17.74
CA THR A 148 28.21 29.94 17.58
C THR A 148 28.04 29.23 18.91
N PHE A 149 26.79 28.87 19.27
CA PHE A 149 26.55 27.79 20.24
C PHE A 149 26.99 26.51 19.55
N GLY A 150 28.30 26.20 19.60
CA GLY A 150 28.90 25.08 18.91
C GLY A 150 28.11 23.79 19.12
N GLY A 151 27.53 23.29 18.03
CA GLY A 151 27.04 21.92 17.90
C GLY A 151 25.67 21.60 18.51
N ILE A 152 24.66 22.45 18.37
CA ILE A 152 23.24 22.00 18.42
C ILE A 152 22.56 22.37 17.09
N GLY A 153 23.28 22.13 15.98
CA GLY A 153 22.82 22.41 14.62
C GLY A 153 22.21 21.16 14.02
N TYR A 154 20.91 21.19 13.76
CA TYR A 154 20.18 20.12 13.08
C TYR A 154 19.93 20.50 11.62
N ASP A 155 20.19 19.56 10.72
CA ASP A 155 19.87 19.64 9.28
C ASP A 155 18.76 18.61 9.00
N LEU A 156 17.59 19.09 8.53
CA LEU A 156 16.34 18.33 8.39
C LEU A 156 16.10 17.97 6.92
N SER A 157 16.78 16.96 6.41
CA SER A 157 16.47 16.40 5.08
C SER A 157 15.68 15.09 5.12
N SER A 158 15.47 14.45 6.27
CA SER A 158 14.54 13.30 6.40
C SER A 158 14.43 12.81 7.85
N GLY A 159 13.22 12.79 8.43
CA GLY A 159 12.90 11.93 9.59
C GLY A 159 12.20 12.59 10.78
N THR A 160 11.27 11.83 11.37
CA THR A 160 10.19 12.17 12.31
C THR A 160 10.58 12.19 13.80
N GLY A 161 11.66 12.85 14.19
CA GLY A 161 12.12 12.89 15.60
C GLY A 161 11.67 14.14 16.39
N ASP A 162 11.09 13.95 17.58
CA ASP A 162 10.90 14.99 18.61
C ASP A 162 12.23 15.23 19.37
N LEU A 163 12.62 16.49 19.52
CA LEU A 163 13.88 16.91 20.19
C LEU A 163 13.73 17.03 21.72
N GLY A 164 12.53 16.85 22.27
CA GLY A 164 12.27 17.14 23.68
C GLY A 164 12.42 18.62 24.03
N THR A 165 12.38 18.95 25.33
CA THR A 165 12.45 20.34 25.81
C THR A 165 13.90 20.84 25.87
N VAL A 166 14.26 21.82 25.04
CA VAL A 166 15.56 22.53 25.10
C VAL A 166 15.43 23.77 25.98
N THR A 167 16.16 23.82 27.11
CA THR A 167 16.19 25.00 28.00
C THR A 167 17.57 25.69 27.92
N VAL A 168 17.59 26.97 27.53
CA VAL A 168 18.80 27.81 27.47
C VAL A 168 18.80 28.82 28.62
N TYR A 169 19.85 28.82 29.45
CA TYR A 169 20.03 29.81 30.53
C TYR A 169 21.08 30.85 30.15
N ARG A 170 20.79 32.15 30.39
CA ARG A 170 21.74 33.27 30.28
C ARG A 170 22.13 33.74 31.69
N TYR A 171 23.44 33.86 31.95
CA TYR A 171 23.97 34.59 33.10
C TYR A 171 24.76 35.80 32.56
N THR A 172 24.43 37.01 33.01
CA THR A 172 25.16 38.24 32.67
C THR A 172 26.10 38.62 33.81
N GLY A 173 27.30 39.11 33.46
CA GLY A 173 28.24 39.77 34.36
C GLY A 173 28.65 41.13 33.79
N ASP A 174 29.09 42.03 34.66
CA ASP A 174 29.29 43.46 34.36
C ASP A 174 30.36 43.74 33.30
N GLY A 175 30.08 44.65 32.36
CA GLY A 175 31.07 45.12 31.38
C GLY A 175 30.57 46.13 30.34
N SER A 176 30.54 47.41 30.74
CA SER A 176 30.81 48.67 29.99
C SER A 176 30.14 49.01 28.63
N GLU A 177 29.54 50.20 28.61
CA GLU A 177 28.95 50.99 27.52
C GLU A 177 29.89 51.39 26.36
N VAL A 178 29.29 51.82 25.22
CA VAL A 178 29.60 52.97 24.32
C VAL A 178 28.90 52.74 22.96
N SER A 179 28.29 53.67 22.20
CA SER A 179 27.62 54.97 22.39
C SER A 179 26.92 55.34 21.05
N ILE A 180 25.63 55.67 21.10
CA ILE A 180 24.85 56.64 20.29
C ILE A 180 25.48 57.26 19.03
N TYR A 181 24.97 56.89 17.85
CA TYR A 181 24.32 57.77 16.84
C TYR A 181 23.66 56.92 15.74
N GLY A 182 22.35 57.10 15.54
CA GLY A 182 21.60 56.47 14.44
C GLY A 182 20.81 55.24 14.87
N THR A 183 19.54 55.21 14.48
CA THR A 183 18.56 54.16 14.75
C THR A 183 18.96 52.81 14.14
N GLU A 184 19.79 52.05 14.85
CA GLU A 184 19.87 50.59 14.74
C GLU A 184 20.10 50.02 16.14
N GLY A 185 19.02 49.78 16.88
CA GLY A 185 19.10 48.77 17.93
C GLY A 185 19.47 47.47 17.25
N ILE A 186 20.60 46.86 17.62
CA ILE A 186 21.11 45.63 17.03
C ILE A 186 19.97 44.60 16.99
N TRP A 187 19.46 44.30 15.80
CA TRP A 187 18.54 43.19 15.59
C TRP A 187 19.34 41.90 15.77
N ARG A 188 19.35 41.34 16.97
CA ARG A 188 19.70 39.92 17.12
C ARG A 188 18.42 39.11 16.98
N LYS A 189 17.95 39.02 15.74
CA LYS A 189 16.90 38.09 15.32
C LYS A 189 17.48 36.67 15.40
N TRP A 190 17.04 35.88 16.37
CA TRP A 190 17.19 34.43 16.26
C TRP A 190 16.09 33.95 15.35
N THR A 191 16.44 33.72 14.09
CA THR A 191 15.52 33.12 13.13
C THR A 191 15.67 31.60 13.26
N VAL A 192 14.67 30.92 13.81
CA VAL A 192 14.46 29.51 13.49
C VAL A 192 13.67 29.51 12.18
N ALA A 193 14.38 29.48 11.06
CA ALA A 193 13.74 29.38 9.76
C ALA A 193 13.49 27.91 9.43
N THR A 194 12.24 27.54 9.20
CA THR A 194 11.87 26.31 8.51
C THR A 194 11.61 26.66 7.05
N SER A 195 12.24 25.99 6.10
CA SER A 195 12.07 26.29 4.68
C SER A 195 10.75 25.77 4.08
N ASN A 196 9.93 25.01 4.82
CA ASN A 196 8.61 24.55 4.37
C ASN A 196 7.58 24.48 5.51
N ALA A 197 6.29 24.50 5.15
CA ALA A 197 5.13 24.55 6.05
C ALA A 197 5.01 23.28 6.94
N PHE A 198 4.55 23.51 8.17
CA PHE A 198 4.47 22.53 9.25
C PHE A 198 3.04 22.01 9.45
N SER A 199 2.85 20.71 9.71
CA SER A 199 1.58 20.13 10.16
C SER A 199 1.74 19.52 11.57
N GLY A 200 1.36 20.28 12.58
CA GLY A 200 1.40 19.90 14.00
C GLY A 200 1.33 21.11 14.94
N THR A 201 1.38 20.90 16.25
CA THR A 201 1.57 21.97 17.25
C THR A 201 2.93 21.76 17.94
N ARG A 202 3.76 22.81 18.09
CA ARG A 202 5.02 22.77 18.86
C ARG A 202 4.97 23.77 20.02
N THR A 203 5.53 23.40 21.17
CA THR A 203 5.74 24.31 22.30
C THR A 203 7.24 24.48 22.53
N VAL A 204 7.73 25.72 22.44
CA VAL A 204 9.10 26.11 22.82
C VAL A 204 9.01 26.92 24.11
N THR A 205 9.58 26.43 25.20
CA THR A 205 9.52 27.12 26.50
C THR A 205 10.87 27.77 26.82
N SER A 206 10.96 29.09 26.70
CA SER A 206 12.08 29.87 27.23
C SER A 206 11.73 30.41 28.61
N SER A 207 12.60 30.25 29.61
CA SER A 207 12.45 30.89 30.92
C SER A 207 13.56 31.91 31.15
N TRP A 208 13.19 33.08 31.66
CA TRP A 208 14.12 34.17 32.00
C TRP A 208 14.29 34.20 33.52
N LEU A 209 15.54 34.23 33.99
CA LEU A 209 15.82 34.64 35.38
C LEU A 209 15.75 36.18 35.43
N SER A 210 15.01 36.66 36.41
CA SER A 210 14.52 38.03 36.56
C SER A 210 15.57 39.13 36.49
N ASN A 211 15.12 40.27 35.95
CA ASN A 211 15.52 41.65 36.25
C ASN A 211 17.02 41.96 36.20
N GLU A 212 17.49 42.37 35.02
CA GLU A 212 18.44 43.49 34.86
C GLU A 212 18.71 43.70 33.37
N ASP A 213 17.98 44.62 32.75
CA ASP A 213 18.43 45.24 31.49
C ASP A 213 18.68 46.73 31.77
N ASN A 214 19.83 47.00 32.40
CA ASN A 214 20.50 48.30 32.42
C ASN A 214 19.59 49.54 32.60
N GLY A 215 18.69 49.51 33.57
CA GLY A 215 18.07 50.72 34.12
C GLY A 215 17.13 51.51 33.22
N ASN A 216 16.58 50.95 32.13
CA ASN A 216 15.59 51.65 31.30
C ASN A 216 14.15 51.16 31.52
N ASN A 217 13.28 52.11 31.87
CA ASN A 217 11.87 51.96 32.18
C ASN A 217 11.03 51.63 30.92
N LEU A 218 10.48 50.41 30.84
CA LEU A 218 9.72 49.91 29.68
C LEU A 218 8.22 50.24 29.74
N ALA A 219 7.86 51.51 29.88
CA ALA A 219 6.47 51.99 29.74
C ALA A 219 5.92 51.88 28.30
N ALA A 220 6.65 51.26 27.36
CA ALA A 220 6.22 51.00 25.99
C ALA A 220 6.61 49.60 25.46
N LEU A 221 6.77 48.61 26.35
CA LEU A 221 6.88 47.20 25.93
C LEU A 221 5.58 46.46 26.26
N LYS A 222 4.75 46.21 25.26
CA LYS A 222 3.57 45.37 25.41
C LYS A 222 4.00 43.90 25.40
N VAL A 223 4.17 43.34 26.61
CA VAL A 223 4.22 41.89 26.84
C VAL A 223 2.79 41.41 27.06
N TRP A 224 2.30 40.53 26.19
CA TRP A 224 1.01 39.86 26.41
C TRP A 224 1.24 38.61 27.25
N LYS A 225 0.57 38.56 28.41
CA LYS A 225 0.60 37.49 29.40
C LYS A 225 -0.72 36.74 29.32
N TYR A 226 -0.69 35.43 29.07
CA TYR A 226 -1.82 34.55 29.36
C TYR A 226 -1.59 33.93 30.73
N GLU A 227 -2.41 34.28 31.72
CA GLU A 227 -2.43 33.62 33.03
C GLU A 227 -3.60 32.63 33.08
N PRO A 228 -3.35 31.34 33.34
CA PRO A 228 -4.40 30.45 33.78
C PRO A 228 -4.74 30.76 35.24
N VAL A 229 -5.98 31.18 35.49
CA VAL A 229 -6.54 31.23 36.84
C VAL A 229 -6.63 29.78 37.34
N LYS A 230 -5.89 29.45 38.41
CA LYS A 230 -6.18 28.28 39.24
C LYS A 230 -7.52 28.51 39.94
N SER A 231 -8.54 27.71 39.64
CA SER A 231 -9.66 27.53 40.56
C SER A 231 -9.28 26.49 41.61
N THR A 232 -9.31 26.90 42.87
CA THR A 232 -9.44 26.03 44.02
C THR A 232 -10.80 25.35 43.95
N ASP A 233 -10.83 24.14 43.42
CA ASP A 233 -11.61 22.98 43.89
C ASP A 233 -11.51 21.89 42.81
N GLY A 234 -11.16 20.68 43.24
CA GLY A 234 -10.77 19.60 42.35
C GLY A 234 -11.91 19.09 41.46
N ASP A 235 -11.69 19.06 40.15
CA ASP A 235 -11.88 17.89 39.29
C ASP A 235 -11.52 18.21 37.82
N ALA A 236 -10.77 17.28 37.22
CA ALA A 236 -10.50 16.96 35.80
C ALA A 236 -10.43 18.04 34.69
N ASP A 237 -9.35 17.94 33.91
CA ASP A 237 -9.02 18.56 32.62
C ASP A 237 -10.20 18.76 31.64
N ILE A 238 -10.30 19.97 31.07
CA ILE A 238 -11.05 20.26 29.84
C ILE A 238 -10.23 21.23 28.96
N SER A 239 -9.64 20.72 27.89
CA SER A 239 -9.12 21.55 26.78
C SER A 239 -9.58 20.99 25.42
N GLU A 240 -10.76 21.41 24.96
CA GLU A 240 -11.11 21.43 23.53
C GLU A 240 -11.98 22.66 23.23
N PHE A 241 -11.42 23.64 22.52
CA PHE A 241 -12.18 24.76 21.95
C PHE A 241 -12.83 24.34 20.62
N ARG A 242 -14.15 24.49 20.53
CA ARG A 242 -15.01 24.05 19.42
C ARG A 242 -15.14 25.13 18.33
N LYS A 243 -15.05 24.74 17.06
CA LYS A 243 -15.23 25.59 15.86
C LYS A 243 -16.67 25.49 15.31
N LEU A 244 -17.21 26.57 14.74
CA LEU A 244 -18.51 26.61 14.03
C LEU A 244 -18.28 26.97 12.55
N ILE A 245 -18.91 26.23 11.62
CA ILE A 245 -18.82 26.41 10.17
C ILE A 245 -20.18 26.86 9.64
N LEU A 246 -20.24 27.95 8.86
CA LEU A 246 -21.44 28.35 8.09
C LEU A 246 -21.16 28.27 6.59
N LYS A 247 -22.13 27.81 5.81
CA LYS A 247 -22.03 27.72 4.34
C LYS A 247 -22.29 29.08 3.69
N LYS A 248 -21.65 29.31 2.54
CA LYS A 248 -21.62 30.56 1.74
C LYS A 248 -23.00 31.21 1.49
N ASN A 249 -24.08 30.42 1.48
CA ASN A 249 -25.43 30.90 1.12
C ASN A 249 -26.16 31.61 2.28
N ASP A 250 -25.71 31.47 3.52
CA ASP A 250 -26.37 32.08 4.70
C ASP A 250 -25.82 33.48 5.05
N ILE A 251 -24.74 33.92 4.39
CA ILE A 251 -24.11 35.23 4.61
C ILE A 251 -25.00 36.38 4.13
N ALA A 252 -25.75 36.17 3.05
CA ALA A 252 -26.72 37.15 2.54
C ALA A 252 -27.89 37.36 3.53
N ALA A 253 -28.32 36.30 4.20
CA ALA A 253 -29.39 36.33 5.20
C ALA A 253 -28.94 36.95 6.55
N ALA A 254 -27.64 36.89 6.87
CA ALA A 254 -27.05 37.55 8.03
C ALA A 254 -26.90 39.08 7.82
N LYS A 255 -26.47 39.50 6.62
CA LYS A 255 -26.40 40.93 6.27
C LYS A 255 -27.77 41.59 6.15
N SER A 256 -28.78 40.88 5.63
CA SER A 256 -30.16 41.40 5.53
C SER A 256 -30.89 41.54 6.87
N LYS A 257 -30.26 41.15 7.99
CA LYS A 257 -30.80 41.22 9.36
C LYS A 257 -30.04 42.21 10.26
N GLY A 258 -29.15 43.04 9.70
CA GLY A 258 -28.61 44.24 10.38
C GLY A 258 -27.45 44.01 11.34
N ILE A 259 -26.61 42.99 11.13
CA ILE A 259 -25.39 42.80 11.93
C ILE A 259 -24.27 43.66 11.32
N GLU A 260 -24.10 44.88 11.82
CA GLU A 260 -22.97 45.78 11.54
C GLU A 260 -22.09 45.94 12.79
N GLY A 261 -20.77 45.91 12.60
CA GLY A 261 -19.78 46.00 13.69
C GLY A 261 -19.75 47.39 14.32
N SER A 262 -19.81 47.47 15.65
CA SER A 262 -19.73 48.72 16.38
C SER A 262 -18.29 49.25 16.45
N GLY A 263 -18.05 50.38 15.78
CA GLY A 263 -16.79 51.11 15.86
C GLY A 263 -16.57 51.82 17.20
N ASN A 264 -15.29 51.97 17.56
CA ASN A 264 -14.84 53.06 18.42
C ASN A 264 -13.55 53.65 17.83
N SER A 265 -13.49 54.98 17.83
CA SER A 265 -12.77 55.85 16.91
C SER A 265 -11.37 56.21 17.37
N ASP A 266 -10.32 55.68 16.73
CA ASP A 266 -8.98 56.32 16.73
C ASP A 266 -7.97 55.75 15.70
N LEU A 267 -8.40 55.49 14.47
CA LEU A 267 -7.46 55.18 13.38
C LEU A 267 -7.86 55.94 12.11
N ARG A 268 -6.90 56.72 11.60
CA ARG A 268 -6.88 57.17 10.20
C ARG A 268 -7.02 55.94 9.31
N GLU A 269 -8.03 55.95 8.46
CA GLU A 269 -8.19 54.97 7.40
C GLU A 269 -6.94 54.95 6.50
N PRO A 270 -6.53 53.75 6.04
CA PRO A 270 -5.93 53.61 4.74
C PRO A 270 -6.87 52.88 3.78
N GLU A 271 -6.96 53.51 2.62
CA GLU A 271 -7.56 53.12 1.34
C GLU A 271 -7.67 51.61 1.08
N VAL A 272 -8.84 51.26 0.56
CA VAL A 272 -9.11 50.02 -0.16
C VAL A 272 -8.31 50.03 -1.46
N GLU A 273 -7.23 49.24 -1.52
CA GLU A 273 -6.65 48.81 -2.80
C GLU A 273 -7.11 47.37 -3.07
N VAL A 274 -8.03 47.23 -4.03
CA VAL A 274 -8.46 45.94 -4.56
C VAL A 274 -7.35 45.41 -5.46
N ILE A 275 -6.55 44.48 -4.95
CA ILE A 275 -5.73 43.62 -5.81
C ILE A 275 -6.61 42.45 -6.21
N ASN A 276 -7.02 42.44 -7.48
CA ASN A 276 -7.67 41.30 -8.12
C ASN A 276 -6.68 40.13 -8.17
N TYR A 277 -6.83 39.19 -7.24
CA TYR A 277 -6.27 37.85 -7.36
C TYR A 277 -7.45 36.88 -7.44
N GLU A 278 -7.67 36.32 -8.63
CA GLU A 278 -8.54 35.17 -8.88
C GLU A 278 -7.77 33.91 -8.44
N PRO A 279 -8.14 33.24 -7.34
CA PRO A 279 -7.53 31.96 -6.97
C PRO A 279 -8.15 30.85 -7.83
N SER A 280 -7.30 30.00 -8.40
CA SER A 280 -7.67 28.70 -8.96
C SER A 280 -8.44 27.84 -7.95
N GLU A 281 -9.23 26.87 -8.44
CA GLU A 281 -10.20 26.04 -7.71
C GLU A 281 -9.69 25.26 -6.46
N GLU A 282 -8.45 25.43 -6.02
CA GLU A 282 -7.90 24.77 -4.82
C GLU A 282 -7.80 25.64 -3.53
N ASP A 283 -7.99 26.97 -3.58
CA ASP A 283 -7.71 27.84 -2.40
C ASP A 283 -8.94 28.54 -1.78
N SER A 284 -9.95 27.79 -1.37
CA SER A 284 -11.14 28.33 -0.68
C SER A 284 -11.09 28.28 0.85
N LYS A 285 -10.05 28.81 1.51
CA LYS A 285 -10.06 29.00 2.99
C LYS A 285 -9.35 30.27 3.45
N THR A 286 -10.01 31.43 3.31
CA THR A 286 -9.68 32.62 4.12
C THR A 286 -10.90 33.03 4.94
N LEU A 287 -10.79 33.00 6.27
CA LEU A 287 -11.84 33.30 7.26
C LEU A 287 -11.39 34.43 8.19
N TYR A 288 -12.31 35.33 8.55
CA TYR A 288 -12.14 36.45 9.51
C TYR A 288 -13.06 36.25 10.74
N TRP A 289 -12.72 36.80 11.91
CA TRP A 289 -13.34 36.54 13.24
C TRP A 289 -14.00 37.76 13.91
N VAL A 290 -15.04 37.53 14.73
CA VAL A 290 -15.62 38.46 15.74
C VAL A 290 -16.08 37.66 16.98
N GLU A 291 -15.88 38.18 18.19
CA GLU A 291 -16.13 37.53 19.50
C GLU A 291 -17.33 38.18 20.23
N VAL A 292 -18.18 37.40 20.92
CA VAL A 292 -19.24 37.91 21.82
C VAL A 292 -19.37 37.01 23.05
N ASP A 293 -19.45 37.63 24.23
CA ASP A 293 -19.29 37.03 25.56
C ASP A 293 -20.63 36.87 26.32
N GLY A 294 -20.81 35.77 27.07
CA GLY A 294 -21.83 35.63 28.12
C GLY A 294 -22.91 34.54 27.96
N ALA A 295 -22.68 33.34 28.52
CA ALA A 295 -23.72 32.35 28.78
C ALA A 295 -23.42 31.42 29.98
N THR A 296 -24.46 31.01 30.73
CA THR A 296 -24.40 30.11 31.90
C THR A 296 -25.14 28.77 31.69
N PHE A 297 -24.62 27.65 32.23
CA PHE A 297 -25.11 26.28 32.02
C PHE A 297 -25.71 25.61 33.28
N ASN A 298 -26.69 24.71 33.13
CA ASN A 298 -27.29 23.90 34.19
C ASN A 298 -26.96 22.39 34.00
N THR A 299 -26.72 21.63 35.09
CA THR A 299 -25.91 20.39 35.10
C THR A 299 -26.64 19.06 35.37
N ALA A 300 -27.88 18.84 34.89
CA ALA A 300 -28.56 17.56 35.16
C ALA A 300 -29.49 17.07 34.02
N ALA A 301 -28.91 16.54 32.94
CA ALA A 301 -29.43 15.47 32.03
C ALA A 301 -28.59 15.42 30.74
N SER A 302 -28.42 14.23 30.14
CA SER A 302 -27.81 14.05 28.80
C SER A 302 -28.89 13.90 27.72
N PRO A 303 -28.88 14.68 26.62
CA PRO A 303 -27.95 15.78 26.32
C PRO A 303 -28.26 17.05 27.14
N ARG A 304 -27.22 17.82 27.46
CA ARG A 304 -27.31 19.08 28.20
C ARG A 304 -28.00 20.15 27.35
N THR A 305 -29.15 20.66 27.81
CA THR A 305 -29.90 21.75 27.17
C THR A 305 -29.47 23.10 27.74
N ALA A 306 -29.12 24.06 26.89
CA ALA A 306 -29.02 25.47 27.26
C ALA A 306 -30.10 26.26 26.49
N THR A 307 -30.91 27.04 27.20
CA THR A 307 -32.01 27.82 26.63
C THR A 307 -31.59 29.28 26.50
N TYR A 308 -31.81 29.88 25.33
CA TYR A 308 -31.73 31.34 25.15
C TYR A 308 -33.06 31.86 24.59
N THR A 309 -33.43 33.08 24.95
CA THR A 309 -34.58 33.79 24.39
C THR A 309 -34.11 35.09 23.76
N ILE A 310 -34.38 35.27 22.47
CA ILE A 310 -34.18 36.56 21.78
C ILE A 310 -35.48 36.88 21.03
N ASN A 311 -36.13 37.99 21.40
CA ASN A 311 -37.23 38.65 20.69
C ASN A 311 -38.31 37.74 20.07
N GLY A 312 -38.85 36.80 20.84
CA GLY A 312 -40.19 36.22 20.59
C GLY A 312 -40.36 35.31 19.37
N ALA A 313 -39.31 34.84 18.69
CA ALA A 313 -39.43 33.89 17.59
C ALA A 313 -38.78 32.52 17.90
N THR A 314 -39.40 31.48 17.35
CA THR A 314 -39.29 30.04 17.66
C THR A 314 -37.89 29.43 17.68
N SER A 315 -37.74 28.47 18.59
CA SER A 315 -36.57 27.68 19.01
C SER A 315 -35.85 26.85 17.93
N TYR A 316 -34.51 26.78 18.03
CA TYR A 316 -33.65 25.78 17.38
C TYR A 316 -32.72 25.10 18.39
N THR A 317 -32.54 23.79 18.23
CA THR A 317 -31.66 22.93 19.04
C THR A 317 -30.27 22.84 18.40
N ILE A 318 -29.19 23.09 19.17
CA ILE A 318 -27.81 22.80 18.77
C ILE A 318 -27.20 21.85 19.80
N CYS A 319 -26.93 20.60 19.40
CA CYS A 319 -26.12 19.65 20.17
C CYS A 319 -24.63 19.83 19.80
N SER A 320 -23.76 19.90 20.80
CA SER A 320 -22.30 19.93 20.63
C SER A 320 -21.69 18.60 21.06
N ALA A 321 -21.13 17.82 20.14
CA ALA A 321 -20.37 16.60 20.46
C ALA A 321 -18.86 16.89 20.46
N THR A 322 -18.14 16.42 21.49
CA THR A 322 -16.71 16.09 21.37
C THR A 322 -16.66 14.78 20.58
N ASN A 323 -15.95 14.73 19.45
CA ASN A 323 -15.97 13.54 18.60
C ASN A 323 -15.07 12.45 19.21
N THR A 324 -15.69 11.47 19.88
CA THR A 324 -15.03 10.30 20.52
C THR A 324 -14.19 9.44 19.54
N PHE A 325 -14.47 9.58 18.25
CA PHE A 325 -13.86 8.90 17.10
C PHE A 325 -13.70 9.91 15.95
N ALA A 326 -12.85 9.65 14.96
CA ALA A 326 -12.60 10.60 13.87
C ALA A 326 -13.89 10.93 13.07
N ASP A 327 -14.70 9.89 12.81
CA ASP A 327 -16.03 9.98 12.22
C ASP A 327 -16.82 8.71 12.56
N GLY A 328 -18.06 8.63 12.10
CA GLY A 328 -18.90 7.44 12.15
C GLY A 328 -19.94 7.45 13.26
N ALA A 329 -20.90 6.52 13.14
CA ALA A 329 -21.99 6.35 14.10
C ALA A 329 -21.94 4.98 14.83
N GLY A 330 -20.89 4.18 14.58
CA GLY A 330 -20.73 2.85 15.17
C GLY A 330 -21.69 1.80 14.62
N THR A 331 -22.36 2.08 13.51
CA THR A 331 -23.24 1.13 12.81
C THR A 331 -22.48 0.44 11.68
N GLU A 332 -23.01 -0.66 11.15
CA GLU A 332 -22.34 -1.37 10.05
C GLU A 332 -22.24 -0.54 8.76
N ALA A 333 -23.26 0.28 8.46
CA ALA A 333 -23.23 1.19 7.31
C ALA A 333 -22.40 2.47 7.55
N ASN A 334 -22.12 2.79 8.81
CA ASN A 334 -21.35 3.97 9.20
C ASN A 334 -20.51 3.67 10.47
N PRO A 335 -19.44 2.87 10.34
CA PRO A 335 -18.61 2.43 11.46
C PRO A 335 -17.81 3.60 12.03
N TYR A 336 -17.48 3.54 13.32
CA TYR A 336 -16.57 4.50 13.94
C TYR A 336 -15.17 4.38 13.35
N GLN A 337 -14.56 5.52 12.99
CA GLN A 337 -13.22 5.59 12.41
C GLN A 337 -12.15 5.78 13.48
N ILE A 338 -11.11 4.96 13.42
CA ILE A 338 -9.97 4.94 14.35
C ILE A 338 -8.68 5.30 13.59
N GLU A 339 -8.04 6.40 13.96
CA GLU A 339 -6.76 6.87 13.38
C GLU A 339 -5.63 6.97 14.42
N ASN A 340 -5.92 6.83 15.73
CA ASN A 340 -4.91 6.97 16.78
C ASN A 340 -5.20 6.15 18.04
N LEU A 341 -4.19 6.05 18.91
CA LEU A 341 -4.22 5.27 20.15
C LEU A 341 -5.33 5.71 21.12
N THR A 342 -5.64 7.00 21.20
CA THR A 342 -6.71 7.51 22.08
C THR A 342 -8.08 7.02 21.63
N GLN A 343 -8.35 7.05 20.32
CA GLN A 343 -9.60 6.54 19.75
C GLN A 343 -9.68 5.02 19.86
N LEU A 344 -8.58 4.29 19.63
CA LEU A 344 -8.50 2.85 19.90
C LEU A 344 -8.81 2.55 21.36
N ASN A 345 -8.29 3.37 22.28
CA ASN A 345 -8.59 3.26 23.71
C ASN A 345 -10.08 3.50 24.01
N ASN A 346 -10.79 4.31 23.24
CA ASN A 346 -12.22 4.56 23.41
C ASN A 346 -13.12 3.39 22.96
N VAL A 347 -12.63 2.47 22.12
CA VAL A 347 -13.39 1.30 21.65
C VAL A 347 -13.99 0.49 22.80
N ARG A 348 -13.27 0.38 23.93
CA ARG A 348 -13.72 -0.33 25.14
C ARG A 348 -15.06 0.17 25.71
N ASN A 349 -15.42 1.42 25.43
CA ASN A 349 -16.65 2.04 25.90
C ASN A 349 -17.85 1.77 24.98
N TYR A 350 -17.62 1.17 23.81
CA TYR A 350 -18.63 0.88 22.79
C TYR A 350 -18.55 -0.58 22.32
N PRO A 351 -18.68 -1.56 23.23
CA PRO A 351 -18.32 -2.95 22.99
C PRO A 351 -19.17 -3.66 21.92
N THR A 352 -20.30 -3.09 21.50
CA THR A 352 -21.23 -3.66 20.52
C THR A 352 -21.15 -2.97 19.15
N ALA A 353 -20.37 -1.89 19.01
CA ALA A 353 -20.36 -1.06 17.81
C ALA A 353 -19.47 -1.63 16.69
N CYS A 354 -19.57 -1.04 15.50
CA CYS A 354 -18.72 -1.33 14.34
C CYS A 354 -17.61 -0.28 14.21
N PHE A 355 -16.38 -0.71 13.94
CA PHE A 355 -15.18 0.11 13.86
C PHE A 355 -14.40 -0.19 12.59
N ILE A 356 -13.82 0.85 11.99
CA ILE A 356 -12.80 0.75 10.94
C ILE A 356 -11.55 1.54 11.37
N GLN A 357 -10.39 0.94 11.19
CA GLN A 357 -9.11 1.63 11.34
C GLN A 357 -8.71 2.26 10.01
N ILE A 358 -8.32 3.53 10.02
CA ILE A 358 -7.99 4.31 8.81
C ILE A 358 -6.52 4.76 8.78
N ALA A 359 -5.73 4.38 9.78
CA ALA A 359 -4.31 4.66 9.88
C ALA A 359 -3.61 3.60 10.74
N ASP A 360 -2.29 3.45 10.56
CA ASP A 360 -1.47 2.68 11.51
C ASP A 360 -1.45 3.36 12.89
N ILE A 361 -1.42 2.56 13.95
CA ILE A 361 -1.50 3.06 15.33
C ILE A 361 -0.24 2.69 16.10
N ASP A 362 0.46 3.70 16.61
CA ASP A 362 1.54 3.54 17.58
C ASP A 362 0.97 3.32 18.98
N ALA A 363 1.17 2.13 19.53
CA ALA A 363 0.79 1.72 20.88
C ALA A 363 1.98 1.67 21.86
N THR A 364 3.18 2.10 21.47
CA THR A 364 4.35 2.19 22.37
C THR A 364 4.12 3.04 23.63
N PRO A 365 3.23 4.08 23.67
CA PRO A 365 2.91 4.78 24.91
C PRO A 365 2.33 3.88 26.02
N THR A 366 1.79 2.71 25.65
CA THR A 366 1.30 1.75 26.63
C THR A 366 2.41 1.15 27.50
N ALA A 367 3.68 1.26 27.12
CA ALA A 367 4.82 0.83 27.94
C ALA A 367 5.25 1.86 29.00
N ASP A 368 4.67 3.07 29.01
CA ASP A 368 5.03 4.11 29.98
C ASP A 368 4.68 3.65 31.42
N PRO A 369 5.60 3.78 32.40
CA PRO A 369 5.31 3.48 33.81
C PRO A 369 4.11 4.24 34.41
N GLY A 370 3.76 5.40 33.86
CA GLY A 370 2.55 6.15 34.18
C GLY A 370 1.28 5.58 33.55
N TRP A 371 1.38 4.84 32.44
CA TRP A 371 0.24 4.23 31.76
C TRP A 371 -0.32 3.06 32.57
N ASN A 372 -1.50 3.27 33.17
CA ASN A 372 -2.12 2.32 34.09
C ASN A 372 -1.16 1.81 35.19
N ALA A 373 -0.35 2.70 35.76
CA ALA A 373 0.65 2.39 36.78
C ALA A 373 1.66 1.29 36.34
N GLY A 374 2.05 1.30 35.07
CA GLY A 374 3.03 0.38 34.49
C GLY A 374 2.46 -0.99 34.14
N ALA A 375 1.15 -1.18 34.29
CA ALA A 375 0.47 -2.41 33.88
C ALA A 375 0.19 -2.44 32.36
N GLY A 376 0.40 -1.33 31.68
CA GLY A 376 0.25 -1.20 30.24
C GLY A 376 -1.18 -1.19 29.74
N TRP A 377 -1.41 -1.65 28.51
CA TRP A 377 -2.73 -1.68 27.89
C TRP A 377 -3.72 -2.47 28.74
N LEU A 378 -4.92 -1.91 28.91
CA LEU A 378 -6.05 -2.62 29.50
C LEU A 378 -6.81 -3.30 28.34
N PRO A 379 -6.93 -4.63 28.29
CA PRO A 379 -7.59 -5.33 27.18
C PRO A 379 -9.02 -4.85 26.92
N ILE A 380 -9.40 -4.82 25.64
CA ILE A 380 -10.79 -4.51 25.23
C ILE A 380 -11.65 -5.75 25.49
N GLY A 381 -12.62 -5.61 26.37
CA GLY A 381 -13.50 -6.70 26.75
C GLY A 381 -12.95 -7.54 27.91
N ASN A 382 -13.83 -7.96 28.81
CA ASN A 382 -13.54 -8.81 29.96
C ASN A 382 -14.74 -9.72 30.28
N ALA A 383 -14.66 -10.51 31.35
CA ALA A 383 -15.71 -11.45 31.74
C ALA A 383 -17.10 -10.79 31.95
N THR A 384 -17.14 -9.54 32.40
CA THR A 384 -18.38 -8.78 32.64
C THR A 384 -18.83 -8.05 31.38
N THR A 385 -17.96 -7.26 30.76
CA THR A 385 -18.25 -6.47 29.57
C THR A 385 -17.45 -7.02 28.40
N LYS A 386 -18.04 -7.93 27.62
CA LYS A 386 -17.38 -8.60 26.48
C LYS A 386 -17.42 -7.71 25.24
N PHE A 387 -16.44 -7.83 24.36
CA PHE A 387 -16.51 -7.23 23.04
C PHE A 387 -17.38 -8.08 22.13
N THR A 388 -18.49 -7.54 21.62
CA THR A 388 -19.43 -8.22 20.72
C THR A 388 -19.62 -7.47 19.39
N GLY A 389 -18.84 -6.42 19.17
CA GLY A 389 -18.89 -5.57 18.00
C GLY A 389 -18.10 -6.11 16.80
N LYS A 390 -17.89 -5.25 15.80
CA LYS A 390 -17.08 -5.53 14.62
C LYS A 390 -15.89 -4.58 14.57
N TYR A 391 -14.66 -5.08 14.44
CA TYR A 391 -13.46 -4.27 14.27
C TYR A 391 -12.74 -4.69 12.99
N ASN A 392 -12.66 -3.79 12.01
CA ASN A 392 -11.94 -4.02 10.76
C ASN A 392 -10.71 -3.11 10.69
N GLY A 393 -9.51 -3.69 10.72
CA GLY A 393 -8.25 -2.97 10.68
C GLY A 393 -7.88 -2.42 9.30
N GLN A 394 -8.61 -2.78 8.24
CA GLN A 394 -8.32 -2.41 6.83
C GLN A 394 -6.89 -2.71 6.35
N GLY A 395 -6.19 -3.64 7.00
CA GLY A 395 -4.79 -3.97 6.71
C GLY A 395 -3.77 -3.09 7.44
N HIS A 396 -4.22 -2.15 8.27
CA HIS A 396 -3.35 -1.32 9.10
C HIS A 396 -2.78 -2.09 10.30
N THR A 397 -1.69 -1.54 10.81
CA THR A 397 -0.93 -2.09 11.94
C THR A 397 -1.27 -1.40 13.26
N ILE A 398 -1.07 -2.13 14.35
CA ILE A 398 -0.94 -1.59 15.70
C ILE A 398 0.42 -2.04 16.22
N ASP A 399 1.32 -1.09 16.46
CA ASP A 399 2.72 -1.38 16.77
C ASP A 399 3.05 -1.11 18.24
N GLY A 400 3.84 -1.98 18.87
CA GLY A 400 4.44 -1.71 20.18
C GLY A 400 3.49 -1.85 21.39
N LEU A 401 2.42 -2.64 21.27
CA LEU A 401 1.46 -2.85 22.36
C LEU A 401 2.12 -3.59 23.54
N PHE A 402 2.09 -2.97 24.72
CA PHE A 402 2.62 -3.53 25.96
C PHE A 402 1.51 -3.88 26.96
N ILE A 403 1.55 -5.09 27.52
CA ILE A 403 0.66 -5.55 28.60
C ILE A 403 1.51 -6.25 29.66
N ASN A 404 1.45 -5.80 30.91
CA ASN A 404 2.07 -6.48 32.03
C ASN A 404 1.08 -6.61 33.19
N ARG A 405 0.22 -7.62 33.13
CA ARG A 405 -0.96 -7.72 34.02
C ARG A 405 -1.11 -9.11 34.62
N ALA A 406 -1.32 -9.14 35.94
CA ALA A 406 -1.65 -10.34 36.69
C ALA A 406 -3.15 -10.69 36.66
N THR A 407 -3.83 -10.43 35.54
CA THR A 407 -5.27 -10.71 35.32
C THR A 407 -5.44 -11.68 34.17
N SER A 408 -6.54 -12.44 34.12
CA SER A 408 -6.87 -13.27 32.95
C SER A 408 -7.31 -12.40 31.76
N TYR A 409 -7.36 -13.00 30.57
CA TYR A 409 -7.86 -12.37 29.33
C TYR A 409 -6.94 -11.27 28.80
N ASN A 410 -5.69 -11.62 28.48
CA ASN A 410 -4.71 -10.68 27.92
C ASN A 410 -4.58 -10.83 26.40
N GLY A 411 -4.47 -9.68 25.76
CA GLY A 411 -4.45 -9.46 24.32
C GLY A 411 -4.95 -8.04 24.06
N LEU A 412 -4.88 -7.57 22.81
CA LEU A 412 -5.55 -6.32 22.44
C LEU A 412 -7.03 -6.35 22.87
N PHE A 413 -7.69 -7.48 22.56
CA PHE A 413 -9.01 -7.85 23.07
C PHE A 413 -8.87 -8.93 24.15
N GLY A 414 -9.43 -8.70 25.33
CA GLY A 414 -9.39 -9.68 26.40
C GLY A 414 -10.40 -10.80 26.16
N TYR A 415 -11.66 -10.42 25.97
CA TYR A 415 -12.78 -11.35 25.80
C TYR A 415 -13.69 -10.89 24.66
N ALA A 416 -13.63 -11.62 23.55
CA ALA A 416 -14.43 -11.47 22.34
C ALA A 416 -15.58 -12.50 22.31
N GLN A 417 -16.83 -12.05 22.15
CA GLN A 417 -18.03 -12.89 22.10
C GLN A 417 -18.91 -12.55 20.91
N GLY A 418 -19.10 -13.50 19.99
CA GLY A 418 -19.93 -13.28 18.79
C GLY A 418 -19.48 -12.09 17.92
N SER A 419 -18.26 -11.60 18.13
CA SER A 419 -17.69 -10.44 17.46
C SER A 419 -17.04 -10.83 16.15
N THR A 420 -16.72 -9.83 15.32
CA THR A 420 -15.85 -10.01 14.14
C THR A 420 -14.65 -9.09 14.27
N ILE A 421 -13.44 -9.65 14.23
CA ILE A 421 -12.19 -8.90 14.20
C ILE A 421 -11.47 -9.29 12.90
N SER A 422 -11.18 -8.34 12.03
CA SER A 422 -10.64 -8.63 10.71
C SER A 422 -9.58 -7.66 10.22
N ASN A 423 -8.69 -8.11 9.32
CA ASN A 423 -7.70 -7.28 8.62
C ASN A 423 -6.83 -6.44 9.55
N LEU A 424 -6.35 -7.02 10.66
CA LEU A 424 -5.63 -6.31 11.70
C LEU A 424 -4.30 -6.99 12.02
N HIS A 425 -3.22 -6.21 12.04
CA HIS A 425 -1.86 -6.72 12.20
C HIS A 425 -1.19 -6.09 13.42
N LEU A 426 -0.78 -6.93 14.37
CA LEU A 426 -0.09 -6.50 15.57
C LEU A 426 1.41 -6.77 15.45
N THR A 427 2.23 -5.72 15.61
CA THR A 427 3.69 -5.80 15.54
C THR A 427 4.34 -5.35 16.83
N ASN A 428 5.54 -5.89 17.12
CA ASN A 428 6.34 -5.56 18.29
C ASN A 428 5.57 -5.64 19.63
N LEU A 429 4.74 -6.69 19.79
CA LEU A 429 4.00 -6.97 21.03
C LEU A 429 4.95 -7.37 22.17
N ASP A 430 4.65 -6.91 23.39
CA ASP A 430 5.22 -7.46 24.64
C ASP A 430 4.10 -7.67 25.65
N ILE A 431 3.64 -8.92 25.77
CA ILE A 431 2.53 -9.30 26.63
C ILE A 431 3.03 -10.28 27.69
N THR A 432 2.99 -9.85 28.94
CA THR A 432 3.24 -10.68 30.12
C THR A 432 1.97 -10.80 30.96
N SER A 433 1.53 -12.04 31.16
CA SER A 433 0.44 -12.42 32.06
C SER A 433 0.91 -13.43 33.08
N THR A 434 0.50 -13.31 34.33
CA THR A 434 0.81 -14.35 35.35
C THR A 434 -0.33 -15.36 35.51
N THR A 435 -1.40 -15.29 34.71
CA THR A 435 -2.60 -16.12 34.87
C THR A 435 -2.99 -16.84 33.56
N THR A 436 -4.28 -16.89 33.21
CA THR A 436 -4.86 -17.71 32.15
C THR A 436 -5.41 -16.88 30.99
N TYR A 437 -5.42 -17.47 29.79
CA TYR A 437 -5.97 -16.88 28.56
C TYR A 437 -5.16 -15.67 28.09
N ALA A 438 -4.06 -15.95 27.39
CA ALA A 438 -3.23 -14.93 26.78
C ALA A 438 -3.02 -15.23 25.29
N GLY A 439 -3.33 -14.25 24.46
CA GLY A 439 -3.02 -14.22 23.03
C GLY A 439 -2.57 -12.83 22.62
N GLY A 440 -1.79 -12.71 21.54
CA GLY A 440 -1.40 -11.41 20.99
C GLY A 440 -2.62 -10.54 20.69
N LEU A 441 -3.58 -11.11 19.96
CA LEU A 441 -4.79 -10.41 19.54
C LEU A 441 -5.95 -10.61 20.51
N VAL A 442 -6.27 -11.87 20.86
CA VAL A 442 -7.43 -12.20 21.69
C VAL A 442 -7.07 -13.15 22.85
N GLY A 443 -7.41 -12.78 24.08
CA GLY A 443 -7.28 -13.70 25.22
C GLY A 443 -8.26 -14.88 25.12
N TYR A 444 -9.55 -14.59 24.99
CA TYR A 444 -10.63 -15.58 24.85
C TYR A 444 -11.61 -15.23 23.70
N ASN A 445 -11.64 -16.07 22.67
CA ASN A 445 -12.56 -16.02 21.53
C ASN A 445 -13.72 -17.01 21.75
N TYR A 446 -14.97 -16.52 21.81
CA TYR A 446 -16.10 -17.30 22.33
C TYR A 446 -17.42 -17.09 21.55
N SER A 447 -18.22 -18.15 21.46
CA SER A 447 -19.63 -18.11 21.01
C SER A 447 -19.80 -17.44 19.64
N SER A 448 -19.32 -18.12 18.61
CA SER A 448 -19.39 -17.68 17.21
C SER A 448 -18.60 -16.39 16.91
N ALA A 449 -17.58 -16.08 17.71
CA ALA A 449 -16.67 -14.98 17.41
C ALA A 449 -15.72 -15.38 16.27
N SER A 450 -15.43 -14.44 15.38
CA SER A 450 -14.64 -14.66 14.15
C SER A 450 -13.41 -13.75 14.12
N ILE A 451 -12.25 -14.34 13.84
CA ILE A 451 -10.97 -13.66 13.63
C ILE A 451 -10.50 -14.01 12.21
N ILE A 452 -10.36 -13.00 11.35
CA ILE A 452 -10.20 -13.18 9.90
C ILE A 452 -9.05 -12.31 9.40
N ASN A 453 -8.09 -12.85 8.64
CA ASN A 453 -7.01 -12.05 8.06
C ASN A 453 -6.28 -11.18 9.10
N CYS A 454 -5.85 -11.78 10.20
CA CYS A 454 -5.20 -11.07 11.29
C CYS A 454 -3.83 -11.66 11.61
N SER A 455 -2.94 -10.85 12.18
CA SER A 455 -1.63 -11.32 12.60
C SER A 455 -1.11 -10.77 13.91
N SER A 456 -0.13 -11.47 14.48
CA SER A 456 0.61 -11.05 15.68
C SER A 456 2.10 -11.35 15.52
N GLN A 457 2.93 -10.44 16.02
CA GLN A 457 4.38 -10.54 16.10
C GLN A 457 4.89 -9.89 17.38
N GLY A 458 5.84 -10.54 18.06
CA GLY A 458 6.41 -10.08 19.33
C GLY A 458 6.54 -11.22 20.32
N ASP A 459 6.39 -10.93 21.60
CA ASP A 459 6.53 -11.88 22.70
C ASP A 459 5.23 -11.98 23.54
N VAL A 460 4.78 -13.21 23.81
CA VAL A 460 3.66 -13.50 24.70
C VAL A 460 4.08 -14.50 25.75
N THR A 461 4.08 -14.07 27.01
CA THR A 461 4.41 -14.89 28.18
C THR A 461 3.18 -15.05 29.07
N ALA A 462 2.74 -16.28 29.34
CA ALA A 462 1.67 -16.55 30.29
C ALA A 462 1.78 -17.88 31.05
N THR A 463 0.89 -18.13 32.01
CA THR A 463 0.90 -19.40 32.75
C THR A 463 0.13 -20.48 31.98
N SER A 464 -1.12 -20.23 31.56
CA SER A 464 -1.96 -21.24 30.91
C SER A 464 -2.82 -20.71 29.76
N TYR A 465 -3.07 -21.55 28.76
CA TYR A 465 -3.79 -21.22 27.53
C TYR A 465 -3.13 -20.06 26.81
N THR A 466 -1.90 -20.31 26.36
CA THR A 466 -1.02 -19.32 25.76
C THR A 466 -0.94 -19.57 24.27
N GLY A 467 -1.50 -18.65 23.50
CA GLY A 467 -1.41 -18.63 22.04
C GLY A 467 -0.59 -17.44 21.56
N GLY A 468 0.05 -17.56 20.40
CA GLY A 468 0.64 -16.37 19.79
C GLY A 468 -0.41 -15.37 19.31
N LEU A 469 -1.53 -15.86 18.74
CA LEU A 469 -2.65 -15.03 18.30
C LEU A 469 -3.83 -15.06 19.29
N VAL A 470 -4.26 -16.26 19.71
CA VAL A 470 -5.45 -16.45 20.55
C VAL A 470 -5.16 -17.38 21.72
N GLY A 471 -5.44 -16.97 22.96
CA GLY A 471 -5.25 -17.85 24.12
C GLY A 471 -6.16 -19.09 24.08
N TYR A 472 -7.47 -18.85 23.92
CA TYR A 472 -8.49 -19.90 23.95
C TYR A 472 -9.60 -19.63 22.92
N ASN A 473 -9.86 -20.59 22.02
CA ASN A 473 -10.89 -20.53 20.99
C ASN A 473 -12.01 -21.54 21.30
N SER A 474 -13.26 -21.08 21.41
CA SER A 474 -14.35 -21.91 21.93
C SER A 474 -15.73 -21.60 21.36
N THR A 475 -16.58 -22.62 21.35
CA THR A 475 -18.03 -22.50 21.12
C THR A 475 -18.32 -21.95 19.73
N SER A 476 -18.06 -22.76 18.70
CA SER A 476 -18.29 -22.44 17.29
C SER A 476 -17.53 -21.19 16.80
N SER A 477 -16.42 -20.85 17.43
CA SER A 477 -15.63 -19.67 17.06
C SER A 477 -14.60 -20.01 15.98
N ILE A 478 -14.28 -19.04 15.14
CA ILE A 478 -13.53 -19.22 13.89
C ILE A 478 -12.25 -18.38 13.92
N ILE A 479 -11.15 -19.00 13.52
CA ILE A 479 -9.89 -18.32 13.17
C ILE A 479 -9.56 -18.71 11.73
N THR A 480 -9.49 -17.75 10.79
CA THR A 480 -9.19 -18.04 9.39
C THR A 480 -8.24 -17.02 8.77
N ASP A 481 -7.39 -17.49 7.87
CA ASP A 481 -6.46 -16.65 7.11
C ASP A 481 -5.52 -15.83 8.01
N CYS A 482 -5.12 -16.41 9.14
CA CYS A 482 -4.36 -15.71 10.17
C CYS A 482 -2.94 -16.24 10.30
N PHE A 483 -2.06 -15.41 10.88
CA PHE A 483 -0.71 -15.88 11.22
C PHE A 483 -0.13 -15.32 12.51
N SER A 484 0.85 -16.04 13.05
CA SER A 484 1.57 -15.65 14.26
C SER A 484 3.07 -15.86 14.09
N ASN A 485 3.81 -14.77 14.14
CA ASN A 485 5.27 -14.77 14.28
C ASN A 485 5.68 -14.39 15.72
N THR A 486 4.85 -14.79 16.69
CA THR A 486 5.00 -14.46 18.11
C THR A 486 5.79 -15.55 18.82
N ASN A 487 6.79 -15.19 19.63
CA ASN A 487 7.41 -16.13 20.55
C ASN A 487 6.50 -16.32 21.77
N VAL A 488 6.11 -17.57 22.00
CA VAL A 488 5.14 -17.93 23.03
C VAL A 488 5.85 -18.67 24.15
N THR A 489 5.81 -18.11 25.36
CA THR A 489 6.31 -18.77 26.58
C THR A 489 5.15 -19.06 27.50
N GLY A 490 4.93 -20.34 27.81
CA GLY A 490 3.82 -20.81 28.63
C GLY A 490 4.19 -21.85 29.67
N THR A 491 3.32 -22.11 30.65
CA THR A 491 3.44 -23.31 31.50
C THR A 491 2.63 -24.47 30.93
N THR A 492 1.35 -24.24 30.58
CA THR A 492 0.43 -25.30 30.11
C THR A 492 -0.40 -24.85 28.91
N PHE A 493 -0.67 -25.76 27.96
CA PHE A 493 -1.46 -25.48 26.75
C PHE A 493 -0.88 -24.33 25.92
N VAL A 494 0.28 -24.59 25.31
CA VAL A 494 1.05 -23.61 24.55
C VAL A 494 0.96 -23.92 23.05
N GLY A 495 0.62 -22.92 22.24
CA GLY A 495 0.60 -23.06 20.78
C GLY A 495 0.93 -21.77 20.03
N GLY A 496 1.53 -21.89 18.85
CA GLY A 496 1.92 -20.72 18.04
C GLY A 496 0.74 -19.88 17.55
N ILE A 497 -0.37 -20.50 17.13
CA ILE A 497 -1.64 -19.78 16.84
C ILE A 497 -2.47 -19.69 18.11
N ALA A 498 -2.77 -20.84 18.73
CA ALA A 498 -3.65 -20.89 19.89
C ALA A 498 -3.24 -21.88 20.98
N GLY A 499 -3.53 -21.54 22.23
CA GLY A 499 -3.31 -22.44 23.36
C GLY A 499 -4.29 -23.62 23.34
N MET A 500 -5.57 -23.35 23.07
CA MET A 500 -6.63 -24.38 23.04
C MET A 500 -7.75 -24.05 22.06
N ASN A 501 -8.27 -25.09 21.38
CA ASN A 501 -9.42 -25.05 20.47
C ASN A 501 -10.49 -26.06 20.93
N THR A 502 -11.72 -25.61 21.19
CA THR A 502 -12.77 -26.45 21.79
C THR A 502 -14.21 -26.15 21.36
N VAL A 503 -15.14 -27.07 21.64
CA VAL A 503 -16.59 -26.92 21.44
C VAL A 503 -16.93 -26.48 20.01
N SER A 504 -16.67 -27.37 19.04
CA SER A 504 -17.01 -27.17 17.61
C SER A 504 -16.38 -25.94 16.95
N SER A 505 -15.24 -25.47 17.46
CA SER A 505 -14.52 -24.33 16.91
C SER A 505 -13.56 -24.73 15.79
N SER A 506 -13.27 -23.81 14.88
CA SER A 506 -12.44 -24.06 13.69
C SER A 506 -11.24 -23.12 13.59
N ILE A 507 -10.14 -23.66 13.06
CA ILE A 507 -8.96 -22.90 12.63
C ILE A 507 -8.62 -23.34 11.21
N THR A 508 -8.66 -22.41 10.26
CA THR A 508 -8.49 -22.71 8.83
C THR A 508 -7.47 -21.80 8.18
N SER A 509 -6.77 -22.30 7.17
CA SER A 509 -5.90 -21.49 6.30
C SER A 509 -4.97 -20.58 7.10
N SER A 510 -4.31 -21.09 8.13
CA SER A 510 -3.52 -20.27 9.09
C SER A 510 -2.15 -20.86 9.37
N TYR A 511 -1.20 -20.04 9.84
CA TYR A 511 0.16 -20.52 10.10
C TYR A 511 0.90 -19.84 11.26
N SER A 512 1.91 -20.52 11.81
CA SER A 512 2.77 -19.98 12.87
C SER A 512 4.26 -20.20 12.59
N THR A 513 5.09 -19.20 12.89
CA THR A 513 6.55 -19.24 12.68
C THR A 513 7.35 -18.92 13.94
N GLY A 514 6.75 -18.23 14.91
CA GLY A 514 7.41 -17.89 16.18
C GLY A 514 7.68 -19.12 17.06
N SER A 515 8.58 -19.01 18.03
CA SER A 515 8.94 -20.15 18.89
C SER A 515 7.85 -20.47 19.92
N ALA A 516 7.74 -21.73 20.34
CA ALA A 516 6.82 -22.16 21.38
C ALA A 516 7.58 -22.88 22.51
N LEU A 517 7.66 -22.24 23.68
CA LEU A 517 8.34 -22.76 24.88
C LEU A 517 7.30 -23.08 25.96
N GLY A 518 7.26 -24.33 26.40
CA GLY A 518 6.38 -24.77 27.49
C GLY A 518 7.10 -25.63 28.53
N SER A 519 6.52 -25.78 29.73
CA SER A 519 7.10 -26.61 30.80
C SER A 519 6.24 -27.81 31.21
N LEU A 520 4.91 -27.79 30.98
CA LEU A 520 3.96 -28.81 31.43
C LEU A 520 2.81 -29.08 30.42
N TYR A 521 2.21 -30.28 30.53
CA TYR A 521 1.05 -30.77 29.76
C TYR A 521 1.18 -30.81 28.23
N TYR A 522 0.76 -29.77 27.50
CA TYR A 522 0.62 -29.83 26.04
C TYR A 522 1.24 -28.62 25.36
N ILE A 523 2.15 -28.87 24.42
CA ILE A 523 2.93 -27.85 23.72
C ILE A 523 2.96 -28.22 22.23
N GLY A 524 2.38 -27.39 21.37
CA GLY A 524 2.42 -27.59 19.93
C GLY A 524 3.03 -26.39 19.21
N GLY A 525 3.67 -26.63 18.07
CA GLY A 525 4.12 -25.51 17.24
C GLY A 525 2.97 -24.64 16.74
N PHE A 526 1.82 -25.25 16.44
CA PHE A 526 0.59 -24.57 15.97
C PHE A 526 -0.45 -24.42 17.08
N ILE A 527 -0.82 -25.53 17.73
CA ILE A 527 -1.90 -25.60 18.72
C ILE A 527 -1.47 -26.40 19.96
N GLY A 528 -1.77 -25.91 21.15
CA GLY A 528 -1.55 -26.66 22.39
C GLY A 528 -2.48 -27.88 22.50
N TYR A 529 -3.80 -27.65 22.51
CA TYR A 529 -4.82 -28.70 22.62
C TYR A 529 -6.01 -28.47 21.68
N ASN A 530 -6.33 -29.48 20.86
CA ASN A 530 -7.52 -29.51 20.01
C ASN A 530 -8.52 -30.56 20.56
N ASN A 531 -9.77 -30.16 20.82
CA ASN A 531 -10.80 -31.01 21.44
C ASN A 531 -11.73 -31.70 20.42
N THR A 532 -12.62 -32.55 20.92
CA THR A 532 -13.63 -33.26 20.13
C THR A 532 -14.48 -32.29 19.32
N SER A 533 -14.83 -32.70 18.11
CA SER A 533 -15.67 -31.93 17.16
C SER A 533 -15.06 -30.62 16.65
N CYS A 534 -13.82 -30.29 17.03
CA CYS A 534 -13.12 -29.11 16.53
C CYS A 534 -12.38 -29.43 15.24
N GLN A 535 -12.17 -28.42 14.40
CA GLN A 535 -11.55 -28.60 13.08
C GLN A 535 -10.32 -27.71 12.94
N ILE A 536 -9.22 -28.30 12.48
CA ILE A 536 -8.03 -27.59 12.02
C ILE A 536 -7.77 -28.03 10.59
N GLN A 537 -7.79 -27.11 9.64
CA GLN A 537 -7.68 -27.46 8.22
C GLN A 537 -6.77 -26.49 7.46
N ASN A 538 -5.99 -27.03 6.54
CA ASN A 538 -5.13 -26.23 5.65
C ASN A 538 -4.21 -25.28 6.45
N CYS A 539 -3.47 -25.81 7.41
CA CYS A 539 -2.66 -25.00 8.32
C CYS A 539 -1.23 -25.52 8.40
N TYR A 540 -0.27 -24.66 8.72
CA TYR A 540 1.10 -25.13 8.94
C TYR A 540 1.83 -24.43 10.08
N SER A 541 2.90 -25.07 10.57
CA SER A 541 3.75 -24.51 11.62
C SER A 541 5.23 -24.71 11.32
N GLU A 542 5.96 -23.60 11.28
CA GLU A 542 7.43 -23.57 11.23
C GLU A 542 8.04 -23.34 12.62
N SER A 543 7.20 -23.16 13.64
CA SER A 543 7.57 -22.89 15.02
C SER A 543 8.55 -23.92 15.57
N ASN A 544 9.69 -23.45 16.09
CA ASN A 544 10.56 -24.27 16.93
C ASN A 544 9.91 -24.49 18.30
N VAL A 545 9.81 -25.75 18.72
CA VAL A 545 9.07 -26.15 19.92
C VAL A 545 10.02 -26.68 20.98
N PHE A 546 9.95 -26.09 22.17
CA PHE A 546 10.85 -26.37 23.29
C PHE A 546 10.07 -26.79 24.52
N ARG A 547 10.54 -27.86 25.18
CA ARG A 547 10.11 -28.22 26.53
C ARG A 547 11.20 -27.84 27.53
N ALA A 548 10.89 -26.95 28.46
CA ALA A 548 11.77 -26.57 29.57
C ALA A 548 11.97 -27.71 30.59
N SER A 549 13.11 -27.69 31.28
CA SER A 549 13.45 -28.62 32.37
C SER A 549 12.56 -28.42 33.61
N GLY A 550 12.36 -29.47 34.42
CA GLY A 550 11.80 -29.34 35.77
C GLY A 550 10.30 -29.65 35.96
N GLY A 551 9.59 -30.08 34.91
CA GLY A 551 8.19 -30.49 35.03
C GLY A 551 8.00 -31.87 35.67
N THR A 552 7.13 -31.98 36.67
CA THR A 552 6.77 -33.25 37.36
C THR A 552 5.73 -34.10 36.60
N TYR A 553 5.04 -33.52 35.62
CA TYR A 553 4.04 -34.21 34.80
C TYR A 553 4.58 -34.54 33.40
N THR A 554 4.07 -35.63 32.80
CA THR A 554 4.33 -35.97 31.41
C THR A 554 3.84 -34.85 30.50
N SER A 555 4.76 -34.22 29.78
CA SER A 555 4.40 -33.22 28.76
C SER A 555 4.39 -33.89 27.39
N TYR A 556 3.33 -33.65 26.64
CA TYR A 556 3.19 -34.00 25.24
C TYR A 556 3.51 -32.76 24.40
N ILE A 557 4.63 -32.84 23.71
CA ILE A 557 5.12 -31.81 22.79
C ILE A 557 5.14 -32.37 21.38
N ALA A 558 4.85 -31.55 20.38
CA ALA A 558 5.10 -31.90 18.98
C ALA A 558 5.18 -30.68 18.06
N GLY A 559 5.66 -30.89 16.83
CA GLY A 559 5.86 -29.85 15.83
C GLY A 559 4.59 -29.14 15.39
N PHE A 560 3.43 -29.80 15.45
CA PHE A 560 2.14 -29.18 15.10
C PHE A 560 1.19 -29.07 16.31
N ALA A 561 0.77 -30.21 16.87
CA ALA A 561 -0.23 -30.25 17.95
C ALA A 561 0.30 -30.91 19.22
N GLY A 562 0.23 -30.21 20.37
CA GLY A 562 0.58 -30.81 21.66
C GLY A 562 -0.32 -32.00 21.99
N SER A 563 -1.63 -31.84 21.82
CA SER A 563 -2.61 -32.91 21.89
C SER A 563 -3.78 -32.69 20.94
N ASN A 564 -4.24 -33.78 20.33
CA ASN A 564 -5.49 -33.85 19.60
C ASN A 564 -6.43 -34.89 20.25
N TYR A 565 -7.50 -34.41 20.87
CA TYR A 565 -8.48 -35.23 21.55
C TYR A 565 -9.74 -35.38 20.69
N ALA A 566 -9.76 -36.36 19.78
CA ALA A 566 -10.87 -36.64 18.87
C ALA A 566 -11.35 -35.45 18.01
N GLY A 567 -10.51 -34.43 17.81
CA GLY A 567 -10.74 -33.33 16.86
C GLY A 567 -10.20 -33.66 15.47
N ALA A 568 -10.67 -32.96 14.45
CA ALA A 568 -10.17 -33.11 13.09
C ALA A 568 -8.94 -32.23 12.83
N ILE A 569 -7.89 -32.81 12.26
CA ILE A 569 -6.72 -32.09 11.72
C ILE A 569 -6.50 -32.59 10.30
N VAL A 570 -6.67 -31.73 9.30
CA VAL A 570 -6.69 -32.15 7.90
C VAL A 570 -5.82 -31.23 7.05
N ASN A 571 -5.03 -31.81 6.16
CA ASN A 571 -4.18 -31.06 5.23
C ASN A 571 -3.28 -30.06 5.96
N CYS A 572 -2.59 -30.51 7.00
CA CYS A 572 -1.72 -29.66 7.80
C CYS A 572 -0.27 -30.16 7.79
N TYR A 573 0.70 -29.27 7.97
CA TYR A 573 2.10 -29.69 8.11
C TYR A 573 2.92 -28.95 9.17
N SER A 574 4.04 -29.56 9.59
CA SER A 574 5.04 -28.87 10.44
C SER A 574 6.49 -29.08 9.98
N THR A 575 7.30 -28.03 10.14
CA THR A 575 8.73 -28.02 9.75
C THR A 575 9.67 -27.60 10.89
N GLY A 576 9.17 -27.06 11.99
CA GLY A 576 10.01 -26.63 13.11
C GLY A 576 10.65 -27.78 13.91
N SER A 577 11.71 -27.46 14.66
CA SER A 577 12.40 -28.42 15.53
C SER A 577 11.57 -28.78 16.78
N VAL A 578 11.74 -30.01 17.30
CA VAL A 578 11.10 -30.45 18.55
C VAL A 578 12.18 -30.85 19.55
N THR A 579 12.37 -30.03 20.58
CA THR A 579 13.51 -30.14 21.50
C THR A 579 13.06 -30.22 22.96
N TYR A 580 13.64 -31.16 23.69
CA TYR A 580 13.55 -31.26 25.14
C TYR A 580 14.84 -30.71 25.76
N ILE A 581 14.72 -29.65 26.55
CA ILE A 581 15.87 -29.03 27.22
C ILE A 581 16.29 -29.94 28.38
N ASP A 582 17.60 -30.16 28.53
CA ASP A 582 18.24 -30.95 29.58
C ASP A 582 17.67 -32.38 29.77
N SER A 583 17.09 -32.97 28.72
CA SER A 583 16.58 -34.34 28.74
C SER A 583 16.61 -34.98 27.35
N THR A 584 16.48 -36.31 27.29
CA THR A 584 16.53 -37.05 26.02
C THR A 584 15.28 -36.79 25.18
N ASN A 585 15.47 -36.38 23.91
CA ASN A 585 14.39 -36.18 22.95
C ASN A 585 13.69 -37.52 22.61
N PRO A 586 12.38 -37.67 22.87
CA PRO A 586 11.60 -38.84 22.46
C PRO A 586 11.28 -38.78 20.97
N THR A 587 11.52 -39.88 20.23
CA THR A 587 11.45 -39.95 18.75
C THR A 587 10.03 -39.97 18.15
N ASN A 588 8.98 -39.99 18.99
CA ASN A 588 7.57 -40.19 18.61
C ASN A 588 6.73 -38.91 18.71
N ARG A 589 7.37 -37.76 18.54
CA ARG A 589 6.79 -36.43 18.77
C ARG A 589 6.85 -35.53 17.53
N GLY A 590 6.88 -36.11 16.32
CA GLY A 590 6.99 -35.35 15.07
C GLY A 590 5.83 -34.38 14.84
N PHE A 591 4.62 -34.89 14.59
CA PHE A 591 3.46 -34.05 14.25
C PHE A 591 2.55 -33.78 15.45
N ALA A 592 2.17 -34.82 16.19
CA ALA A 592 1.26 -34.73 17.34
C ALA A 592 1.83 -35.40 18.59
N GLY A 593 1.69 -34.74 19.75
CA GLY A 593 2.23 -35.20 21.02
C GLY A 593 1.34 -36.23 21.72
N TYR A 594 0.04 -36.08 21.64
CA TYR A 594 -0.92 -37.06 22.13
C TYR A 594 -2.14 -37.10 21.21
N ILE A 595 -2.68 -38.29 21.00
CA ILE A 595 -3.88 -38.49 20.21
C ILE A 595 -4.82 -39.39 20.98
N TYR A 596 -6.05 -38.92 21.19
CA TYR A 596 -7.17 -39.74 21.63
C TYR A 596 -8.14 -39.92 20.47
N ASN A 597 -8.41 -41.18 20.11
CA ASN A 597 -9.29 -41.53 19.01
C ASN A 597 -10.67 -41.94 19.55
N SER A 598 -11.73 -41.31 19.06
CA SER A 598 -13.12 -41.77 19.23
C SER A 598 -13.80 -41.92 17.86
N THR A 599 -14.94 -42.59 17.81
CA THR A 599 -15.73 -42.73 16.58
C THR A 599 -16.05 -41.36 15.96
N GLY A 600 -15.75 -41.17 14.67
CA GLY A 600 -15.98 -39.91 13.94
C GLY A 600 -14.80 -38.93 13.84
N TYR A 601 -13.64 -39.28 14.40
CA TYR A 601 -12.39 -38.52 14.30
C TYR A 601 -11.75 -38.61 12.90
N VAL A 602 -11.16 -37.51 12.41
CA VAL A 602 -10.51 -37.42 11.08
C VAL A 602 -9.12 -36.76 11.19
N MET A 603 -8.06 -37.53 10.95
CA MET A 603 -6.71 -36.97 10.72
C MET A 603 -6.12 -37.53 9.43
N THR A 604 -6.16 -36.71 8.37
CA THR A 604 -5.82 -37.11 6.99
C THR A 604 -5.00 -36.05 6.29
N GLY A 605 -4.09 -36.47 5.41
CA GLY A 605 -3.28 -35.55 4.61
C GLY A 605 -2.31 -34.70 5.44
N ASN A 606 -1.88 -35.18 6.62
CA ASN A 606 -1.00 -34.41 7.50
C ASN A 606 0.45 -34.85 7.40
N PHE A 607 1.38 -33.89 7.45
CA PHE A 607 2.80 -34.14 7.23
C PHE A 607 3.72 -33.47 8.24
N TRP A 608 4.90 -34.04 8.49
CA TRP A 608 5.97 -33.32 9.18
C TRP A 608 7.33 -33.60 8.54
N ASN A 609 8.24 -32.65 8.66
CA ASN A 609 9.61 -32.85 8.21
C ASN A 609 10.43 -33.60 9.26
N ILE A 610 10.84 -34.83 8.96
CA ILE A 610 11.60 -35.70 9.88
C ILE A 610 13.02 -35.18 10.16
N GLU A 611 13.59 -34.40 9.24
CA GLU A 611 14.97 -33.92 9.33
C GLU A 611 15.07 -32.70 10.23
N THR A 612 14.18 -31.72 10.05
CA THR A 612 14.20 -30.49 10.84
C THR A 612 13.56 -30.67 12.21
N SER A 613 12.53 -31.52 12.34
CA SER A 613 11.96 -31.88 13.64
C SER A 613 12.92 -32.66 14.52
N GLY A 614 13.84 -33.43 13.90
CA GLY A 614 14.65 -34.45 14.59
C GLY A 614 13.83 -35.68 15.02
N GLN A 615 12.61 -35.86 14.50
CA GLN A 615 11.66 -36.88 14.92
C GLN A 615 11.27 -37.81 13.76
N THR A 616 11.52 -39.10 13.90
CA THR A 616 11.23 -40.10 12.85
C THR A 616 9.82 -40.67 12.91
N THR A 617 9.12 -40.52 14.04
CA THR A 617 7.75 -41.04 14.24
C THR A 617 6.86 -40.00 14.93
N THR A 618 5.54 -40.21 14.87
CA THR A 618 4.54 -39.43 15.60
C THR A 618 3.72 -40.34 16.51
N TYR A 619 3.04 -39.76 17.51
CA TYR A 619 2.15 -40.53 18.37
C TYR A 619 0.89 -40.96 17.61
N GLY A 620 0.50 -42.24 17.73
CA GLY A 620 -0.63 -42.84 17.00
C GLY A 620 -0.27 -43.24 15.56
N THR A 621 -0.63 -44.47 15.17
CA THR A 621 -0.38 -45.00 13.81
C THR A 621 -1.42 -44.46 12.81
N GLY A 622 -0.97 -44.00 11.64
CA GLY A 622 -1.84 -43.61 10.51
C GLY A 622 -2.46 -42.21 10.60
N THR A 623 -1.95 -41.33 11.46
CA THR A 623 -2.53 -39.99 11.74
C THR A 623 -1.81 -38.83 11.03
N ALA A 624 -0.53 -39.01 10.71
CA ALA A 624 0.29 -38.11 9.89
C ALA A 624 1.45 -38.91 9.27
N THR A 625 2.11 -38.37 8.24
CA THR A 625 3.24 -39.00 7.55
C THR A 625 4.51 -38.15 7.68
N GLY A 626 5.58 -38.78 8.15
CA GLY A 626 6.91 -38.17 8.23
C GLY A 626 7.58 -38.20 6.88
N LEU A 627 8.06 -37.05 6.43
CA LEU A 627 8.67 -36.86 5.12
C LEU A 627 10.02 -36.15 5.25
N THR A 628 10.93 -36.43 4.32
CA THR A 628 12.18 -35.68 4.17
C THR A 628 11.92 -34.25 3.68
N LYS A 629 12.88 -33.33 3.81
CA LYS A 629 12.78 -31.98 3.23
C LYS A 629 12.50 -32.03 1.73
N THR A 630 13.13 -32.94 0.99
CA THR A 630 12.92 -33.07 -0.46
C THR A 630 11.48 -33.47 -0.79
N GLN A 631 10.92 -34.46 -0.08
CA GLN A 631 9.52 -34.88 -0.27
C GLN A 631 8.54 -33.75 0.11
N MET A 632 8.78 -33.07 1.23
CA MET A 632 7.99 -31.93 1.68
C MET A 632 8.05 -30.71 0.75
N ARG A 633 8.95 -30.69 -0.24
CA ARG A 633 9.09 -29.64 -1.25
C ARG A 633 8.62 -30.10 -2.63
N THR A 634 8.04 -31.28 -2.72
CA THR A 634 7.58 -31.88 -3.98
C THR A 634 6.06 -31.74 -4.09
N LEU A 635 5.57 -31.03 -5.11
CA LEU A 635 4.13 -30.82 -5.33
C LEU A 635 3.31 -32.13 -5.30
N ALA A 636 3.77 -33.15 -6.02
CA ALA A 636 3.09 -34.43 -6.13
C ALA A 636 2.86 -35.13 -4.77
N THR A 637 3.70 -34.84 -3.76
CA THR A 637 3.53 -35.37 -2.41
C THR A 637 2.22 -34.92 -1.78
N PHE A 638 1.80 -33.68 -2.04
CA PHE A 638 0.60 -33.09 -1.45
C PHE A 638 -0.64 -33.31 -2.33
N THR A 639 -0.52 -33.20 -3.66
CA THR A 639 -1.66 -33.45 -4.57
C THR A 639 -2.13 -34.91 -4.48
N ASN A 640 -1.21 -35.87 -4.31
CA ASN A 640 -1.57 -37.28 -4.07
C ASN A 640 -2.28 -37.50 -2.73
N ALA A 641 -2.14 -36.56 -1.80
CA ALA A 641 -2.84 -36.54 -0.53
C ALA A 641 -4.07 -35.61 -0.54
N THR A 642 -4.58 -35.28 -1.73
CA THR A 642 -5.81 -34.50 -1.96
C THR A 642 -5.74 -33.04 -1.47
N TRP A 643 -4.55 -32.44 -1.48
CA TRP A 643 -4.40 -31.00 -1.23
C TRP A 643 -4.71 -30.20 -2.49
N ASP A 644 -5.59 -29.21 -2.34
CA ASP A 644 -6.07 -28.30 -3.40
C ASP A 644 -5.01 -27.23 -3.66
N PHE A 645 -4.23 -27.42 -4.73
CA PHE A 645 -3.13 -26.54 -5.12
C PHE A 645 -3.51 -25.65 -6.31
N GLN A 646 -2.98 -24.43 -6.33
CA GLN A 646 -3.15 -23.51 -7.45
C GLN A 646 -2.86 -24.18 -8.81
N GLY A 647 -3.85 -24.15 -9.71
CA GLY A 647 -3.68 -24.60 -11.10
C GLY A 647 -3.77 -26.11 -11.32
N GLU A 648 -4.20 -26.88 -10.32
CA GLU A 648 -4.73 -28.23 -10.54
C GLU A 648 -6.25 -28.24 -10.37
N SER A 649 -6.93 -29.17 -11.05
CA SER A 649 -8.41 -29.25 -11.03
C SER A 649 -8.91 -30.64 -10.66
N VAL A 650 -8.01 -31.53 -10.22
CA VAL A 650 -8.31 -32.94 -9.95
C VAL A 650 -8.89 -33.10 -8.55
N ASN A 651 -8.43 -32.30 -7.59
CA ASN A 651 -8.83 -32.45 -6.19
C ASN A 651 -9.53 -31.20 -5.58
N GLY A 652 -9.71 -30.14 -6.37
CA GLY A 652 -10.53 -28.99 -6.03
C GLY A 652 -10.38 -27.86 -7.06
N THR A 653 -10.99 -26.72 -6.76
CA THR A 653 -10.78 -25.45 -7.51
C THR A 653 -10.64 -24.27 -6.54
N SER A 654 -10.48 -24.57 -5.26
CA SER A 654 -10.40 -23.56 -4.19
C SER A 654 -8.99 -22.99 -4.09
N ASP A 655 -8.00 -23.64 -4.74
CA ASP A 655 -6.65 -23.15 -4.92
C ASP A 655 -6.03 -22.69 -3.58
N ILE A 656 -6.10 -23.56 -2.58
CA ILE A 656 -5.79 -23.21 -1.17
C ILE A 656 -4.27 -23.08 -0.95
N TRP A 657 -3.51 -23.90 -1.65
CA TRP A 657 -2.06 -24.02 -1.47
C TRP A 657 -1.29 -23.62 -2.74
N GLY A 658 -0.14 -22.98 -2.54
CA GLY A 658 0.90 -22.81 -3.53
C GLY A 658 2.17 -23.55 -3.12
N ILE A 659 3.05 -23.87 -4.07
CA ILE A 659 4.42 -24.35 -3.78
C ILE A 659 5.39 -23.75 -4.79
N ASN A 660 6.49 -23.20 -4.28
CA ASN A 660 7.48 -22.50 -5.08
C ASN A 660 8.85 -22.66 -4.41
N ALA A 661 9.91 -22.83 -5.20
CA ALA A 661 11.26 -23.08 -4.67
C ALA A 661 11.83 -21.94 -3.80
N VAL A 662 11.30 -20.72 -3.93
CA VAL A 662 11.74 -19.49 -3.26
C VAL A 662 10.82 -19.14 -2.09
N LEU A 663 9.50 -19.19 -2.30
CA LEU A 663 8.53 -18.85 -1.25
C LEU A 663 8.50 -19.93 -0.17
N ASN A 664 8.35 -19.48 1.08
CA ASN A 664 8.25 -20.35 2.25
C ASN A 664 9.34 -21.44 2.28
N SER A 665 10.56 -21.07 1.89
CA SER A 665 11.72 -21.98 1.83
C SER A 665 11.49 -23.25 0.99
N GLY A 666 10.66 -23.21 -0.04
CA GLY A 666 10.35 -24.36 -0.91
C GLY A 666 9.19 -25.22 -0.44
N TYR A 667 8.66 -25.01 0.78
CA TYR A 667 7.52 -25.74 1.32
C TYR A 667 6.20 -25.17 0.78
N PRO A 668 5.08 -25.92 0.85
CA PRO A 668 3.77 -25.37 0.54
C PRO A 668 3.47 -24.13 1.36
N PHE A 669 2.88 -23.12 0.75
CA PHE A 669 2.42 -21.91 1.41
C PHE A 669 0.93 -21.72 1.13
N LEU A 670 0.23 -21.02 2.02
CA LEU A 670 -1.19 -20.75 1.78
C LEU A 670 -1.31 -19.64 0.75
N SER A 671 -2.24 -19.79 -0.19
CA SER A 671 -2.38 -18.90 -1.35
C SER A 671 -2.53 -17.43 -1.01
N TRP A 672 -3.03 -17.10 0.19
CA TRP A 672 -3.17 -15.72 0.65
C TRP A 672 -1.87 -15.10 1.23
N GLN A 673 -0.82 -15.88 1.52
CA GLN A 673 0.42 -15.43 2.24
C GLN A 673 1.42 -14.65 1.41
N GLY A 674 1.32 -14.75 0.09
CA GLY A 674 2.25 -14.14 -0.83
C GLY A 674 1.49 -13.86 -2.10
N ILE A 675 1.75 -12.65 -2.62
CA ILE A 675 1.26 -12.04 -3.86
C ILE A 675 0.86 -13.09 -4.88
N THR A 676 -0.21 -12.83 -5.63
CA THR A 676 -0.58 -13.42 -6.92
C THR A 676 0.58 -13.44 -7.92
N HIS A 677 1.63 -14.19 -7.61
CA HIS A 677 2.74 -14.57 -8.47
C HIS A 677 2.74 -16.09 -8.48
N ARG A 678 1.73 -16.58 -9.20
CA ARG A 678 1.95 -17.56 -10.27
C ARG A 678 3.38 -17.35 -10.84
N PRO A 679 4.08 -18.36 -11.39
CA PRO A 679 4.73 -18.07 -12.66
C PRO A 679 3.65 -17.39 -13.50
N SER A 680 3.74 -16.06 -13.61
CA SER A 680 2.66 -15.24 -14.14
C SER A 680 2.19 -15.94 -15.43
N PRO A 681 0.87 -16.11 -15.64
CA PRO A 681 0.39 -16.58 -16.94
C PRO A 681 0.95 -15.75 -18.08
N PHE A 682 1.41 -14.56 -17.72
CA PHE A 682 1.88 -13.47 -18.48
C PHE A 682 3.40 -13.34 -18.30
N ALA A 683 4.05 -12.52 -19.12
CA ALA A 683 5.49 -12.33 -19.09
C ALA A 683 5.98 -11.60 -17.82
N GLY A 684 5.06 -11.03 -17.04
CA GLY A 684 5.34 -10.24 -15.83
C GLY A 684 4.07 -9.53 -15.33
N GLY A 685 4.24 -8.67 -14.32
CA GLY A 685 3.18 -7.88 -13.69
C GLY A 685 2.28 -8.67 -12.74
N ILE A 686 1.53 -7.93 -11.91
CA ILE A 686 0.57 -8.46 -10.91
C ILE A 686 -0.89 -8.08 -11.21
N GLY A 687 -1.13 -7.36 -12.31
CA GLY A 687 -2.47 -6.99 -12.78
C GLY A 687 -3.06 -5.74 -12.11
N THR A 688 -2.25 -4.99 -11.37
CA THR A 688 -2.59 -3.65 -10.88
C THR A 688 -2.40 -2.61 -11.98
N THR A 689 -2.88 -1.39 -11.77
CA THR A 689 -2.70 -0.30 -12.74
C THR A 689 -1.23 0.06 -12.93
N ASP A 690 -0.44 0.02 -11.87
CA ASP A 690 1.01 0.33 -11.91
C ASP A 690 1.86 -0.84 -12.42
N GLU A 691 1.39 -2.08 -12.23
CA GLU A 691 2.06 -3.30 -12.66
C GLU A 691 1.09 -4.22 -13.41
N PRO A 692 0.65 -3.83 -14.62
CA PRO A 692 -0.30 -4.61 -15.40
C PRO A 692 0.30 -5.95 -15.83
N PHE A 693 -0.54 -6.96 -16.00
CA PHE A 693 -0.11 -8.26 -16.52
C PHE A 693 0.41 -8.14 -17.95
N LEU A 694 1.64 -8.63 -18.20
CA LEU A 694 2.32 -8.46 -19.49
C LEU A 694 1.96 -9.55 -20.52
N VAL A 695 1.13 -9.22 -21.49
CA VAL A 695 0.66 -10.17 -22.52
C VAL A 695 1.64 -10.17 -23.69
N SER A 696 2.33 -11.28 -23.97
CA SER A 696 3.42 -11.31 -24.95
C SER A 696 3.32 -12.46 -25.97
N ASN A 697 2.31 -13.31 -25.84
CA ASN A 697 2.06 -14.42 -26.77
C ASN A 697 0.59 -14.90 -26.63
N LEU A 698 0.20 -15.84 -27.51
CA LEU A 698 -1.17 -16.35 -27.57
C LEU A 698 -1.61 -17.07 -26.28
N THR A 699 -0.70 -17.75 -25.58
CA THR A 699 -0.99 -18.41 -24.30
C THR A 699 -1.26 -17.39 -23.19
N HIS A 700 -0.52 -16.29 -23.18
CA HIS A 700 -0.75 -15.17 -22.26
C HIS A 700 -2.11 -14.54 -22.56
N LEU A 701 -2.42 -14.27 -23.84
CA LEU A 701 -3.72 -13.72 -24.24
C LEU A 701 -4.87 -14.64 -23.83
N ASP A 702 -4.72 -15.95 -24.01
CA ASP A 702 -5.71 -16.95 -23.59
C ASP A 702 -5.92 -16.94 -22.08
N SER A 703 -4.88 -16.65 -21.30
CA SER A 703 -4.96 -16.61 -19.84
C SER A 703 -5.75 -15.41 -19.30
N VAL A 704 -5.93 -14.33 -20.07
CA VAL A 704 -6.72 -13.14 -19.67
C VAL A 704 -8.12 -13.52 -19.19
N ARG A 705 -8.73 -14.57 -19.77
CA ARG A 705 -10.07 -15.05 -19.40
C ARG A 705 -10.21 -15.50 -17.94
N GLY A 706 -9.10 -15.75 -17.24
CA GLY A 706 -9.06 -16.08 -15.81
C GLY A 706 -8.96 -14.85 -14.89
N PHE A 707 -8.76 -13.65 -15.43
CA PHE A 707 -8.41 -12.43 -14.69
C PHE A 707 -9.26 -11.23 -15.14
N LEU A 708 -10.56 -11.43 -15.33
CA LEU A 708 -11.47 -10.51 -16.03
C LEU A 708 -11.63 -9.09 -15.44
N SER A 709 -11.10 -8.81 -14.24
CA SER A 709 -11.16 -7.51 -13.55
C SER A 709 -9.81 -6.82 -13.39
N TYR A 710 -8.74 -7.36 -13.98
CA TYR A 710 -7.37 -6.89 -13.82
C TYR A 710 -6.91 -5.99 -14.98
N ASN A 711 -5.71 -5.41 -14.85
CA ASN A 711 -5.07 -4.59 -15.87
C ASN A 711 -4.04 -5.41 -16.66
N PHE A 712 -4.00 -5.21 -17.98
CA PHE A 712 -3.15 -5.92 -18.92
C PHE A 712 -2.42 -4.95 -19.84
N LEU A 713 -1.17 -5.27 -20.17
CA LEU A 713 -0.36 -4.54 -21.14
C LEU A 713 0.21 -5.54 -22.14
N GLN A 714 -0.13 -5.40 -23.41
CA GLN A 714 0.50 -6.20 -24.46
C GLN A 714 1.93 -5.69 -24.73
N THR A 715 2.86 -6.61 -24.90
CA THR A 715 4.31 -6.32 -24.99
C THR A 715 4.96 -6.86 -26.26
N ALA A 716 4.17 -7.55 -27.11
CA ALA A 716 4.62 -8.09 -28.38
C ALA A 716 3.41 -8.31 -29.32
N ASP A 717 3.69 -8.41 -30.61
CA ASP A 717 2.72 -8.90 -31.59
C ASP A 717 2.37 -10.37 -31.30
N ILE A 718 1.10 -10.74 -31.45
CA ILE A 718 0.58 -12.07 -31.10
C ILE A 718 0.02 -12.76 -32.34
N ASP A 719 0.55 -13.93 -32.68
CA ASP A 719 -0.04 -14.81 -33.69
C ASP A 719 -1.15 -15.67 -33.08
N ALA A 720 -2.39 -15.35 -33.42
CA ALA A 720 -3.61 -16.08 -33.04
C ALA A 720 -4.10 -17.06 -34.13
N SER A 721 -3.36 -17.25 -35.23
CA SER A 721 -3.70 -18.27 -36.25
C SER A 721 -3.83 -19.71 -35.73
N PRO A 722 -3.13 -20.14 -34.65
CA PRO A 722 -3.37 -21.46 -34.06
C PRO A 722 -4.81 -21.68 -33.57
N THR A 723 -5.56 -20.60 -33.31
CA THR A 723 -6.94 -20.70 -32.82
C THR A 723 -7.86 -21.42 -33.79
N THR A 724 -7.57 -21.48 -35.10
CA THR A 724 -8.37 -22.26 -36.08
C THR A 724 -8.54 -23.73 -35.70
N GLY A 725 -7.55 -24.34 -35.03
CA GLY A 725 -7.63 -25.73 -34.56
C GLY A 725 -8.30 -25.91 -33.18
N TRP A 726 -8.59 -24.83 -32.46
CA TRP A 726 -9.06 -24.88 -31.08
C TRP A 726 -10.54 -25.25 -30.98
N ASN A 727 -10.94 -25.82 -29.84
CA ASN A 727 -12.33 -26.12 -29.50
C ASN A 727 -13.04 -26.95 -30.58
N ALA A 728 -12.40 -28.03 -31.03
CA ALA A 728 -12.88 -28.89 -32.11
C ALA A 728 -13.13 -28.14 -33.44
N GLY A 729 -12.29 -27.13 -33.74
CA GLY A 729 -12.39 -26.30 -34.94
C GLY A 729 -13.36 -25.12 -34.82
N ALA A 730 -13.98 -24.92 -33.65
CA ALA A 730 -14.84 -23.77 -33.40
C ALA A 730 -14.06 -22.46 -33.19
N GLY A 731 -12.74 -22.53 -33.04
CA GLY A 731 -11.91 -21.34 -32.89
C GLY A 731 -11.74 -20.88 -31.45
N TRP A 732 -11.27 -19.64 -31.31
CA TRP A 732 -11.18 -18.92 -30.05
C TRP A 732 -12.51 -18.89 -29.29
N ASN A 733 -12.45 -18.99 -27.97
CA ASN A 733 -13.57 -18.73 -27.09
C ASN A 733 -13.46 -17.28 -26.58
N PRO A 734 -14.46 -16.40 -26.78
CA PRO A 734 -14.38 -15.00 -26.36
C PRO A 734 -14.00 -14.81 -24.88
N ILE A 735 -13.27 -13.74 -24.56
CA ILE A 735 -12.96 -13.31 -23.20
C ILE A 735 -14.18 -12.60 -22.62
N GLY A 736 -14.64 -13.03 -21.45
CA GLY A 736 -15.86 -12.50 -20.84
C GLY A 736 -17.14 -13.07 -21.45
N ALA A 737 -18.05 -13.48 -20.59
CA ALA A 737 -19.39 -13.94 -20.91
C ALA A 737 -20.43 -13.03 -20.22
N VAL A 738 -21.72 -13.29 -20.40
CA VAL A 738 -22.78 -12.58 -19.66
C VAL A 738 -22.60 -12.66 -18.13
N SER A 739 -21.94 -13.72 -17.65
CA SER A 739 -21.39 -13.83 -16.30
C SER A 739 -20.36 -14.98 -16.28
N PRO A 740 -19.10 -14.74 -15.84
CA PRO A 740 -18.50 -13.44 -15.52
C PRO A 740 -18.14 -12.64 -16.79
N PHE A 741 -18.35 -11.32 -16.75
CA PHE A 741 -18.02 -10.38 -17.83
C PHE A 741 -16.67 -9.70 -17.61
N PHE A 742 -16.10 -9.11 -18.66
CA PHE A 742 -14.87 -8.34 -18.57
C PHE A 742 -15.13 -6.94 -17.96
N THR A 743 -14.43 -6.63 -16.89
CA THR A 743 -14.44 -5.33 -16.15
C THR A 743 -13.05 -4.69 -16.07
N GLY A 744 -12.01 -5.41 -16.51
CA GLY A 744 -10.62 -4.97 -16.44
C GLY A 744 -10.23 -3.96 -17.51
N ASN A 745 -8.93 -3.68 -17.59
CA ASN A 745 -8.33 -2.80 -18.59
C ASN A 745 -7.31 -3.58 -19.44
N TYR A 746 -7.46 -3.60 -20.76
CA TYR A 746 -6.50 -4.19 -21.68
C TYR A 746 -5.90 -3.10 -22.58
N ASP A 747 -4.63 -2.74 -22.34
CA ASP A 747 -3.85 -1.87 -23.21
C ASP A 747 -3.05 -2.73 -24.20
N GLY A 748 -3.39 -2.65 -25.49
CA GLY A 748 -2.69 -3.36 -26.56
C GLY A 748 -1.32 -2.78 -26.91
N ALA A 749 -0.95 -1.62 -26.36
CA ALA A 749 0.27 -0.86 -26.65
C ALA A 749 0.56 -0.71 -28.15
N HIS A 750 -0.50 -0.78 -28.95
CA HIS A 750 -0.50 -0.85 -30.39
C HIS A 750 0.31 -1.99 -31.05
N TYR A 751 0.46 -3.11 -30.34
CA TYR A 751 0.87 -4.37 -30.96
C TYR A 751 -0.33 -5.05 -31.65
N ASP A 752 -0.01 -5.85 -32.66
CA ASP A 752 -1.00 -6.58 -33.45
C ASP A 752 -1.35 -7.93 -32.81
N ILE A 753 -2.61 -8.34 -32.96
CA ILE A 753 -3.05 -9.73 -32.82
C ILE A 753 -3.49 -10.20 -34.20
N SER A 754 -2.74 -11.12 -34.79
CA SER A 754 -2.94 -11.57 -36.17
C SER A 754 -3.64 -12.92 -36.24
N GLY A 755 -4.56 -13.11 -37.19
CA GLY A 755 -5.12 -14.42 -37.53
C GLY A 755 -6.14 -14.99 -36.54
N LEU A 756 -6.75 -14.16 -35.70
CA LEU A 756 -7.79 -14.61 -34.76
C LEU A 756 -8.95 -15.28 -35.50
N PHE A 757 -9.26 -16.53 -35.16
CA PHE A 757 -10.35 -17.29 -35.78
C PHE A 757 -11.44 -17.66 -34.77
N ILE A 758 -12.70 -17.34 -35.09
CA ILE A 758 -13.89 -17.74 -34.34
C ILE A 758 -14.94 -18.25 -35.34
N ASN A 759 -15.47 -19.45 -35.14
CA ASN A 759 -16.56 -19.97 -35.96
C ASN A 759 -17.59 -20.69 -35.08
N ARG A 760 -18.46 -19.90 -34.46
CA ARG A 760 -19.41 -20.37 -33.46
C ARG A 760 -20.80 -19.81 -33.76
N ALA A 761 -21.79 -20.68 -33.95
CA ALA A 761 -23.20 -20.26 -34.08
C ALA A 761 -23.81 -19.87 -32.71
N ALA A 762 -23.14 -18.97 -31.98
CA ALA A 762 -23.48 -18.54 -30.63
C ALA A 762 -23.47 -17.00 -30.52
N ASN A 763 -24.06 -16.46 -29.45
CA ASN A 763 -24.09 -15.01 -29.21
C ASN A 763 -22.76 -14.52 -28.63
N TYR A 764 -22.46 -13.22 -28.72
CA TYR A 764 -21.30 -12.57 -28.06
C TYR A 764 -19.95 -13.04 -28.62
N GLN A 765 -19.83 -13.16 -29.95
CA GLN A 765 -18.60 -13.64 -30.60
C GLN A 765 -17.70 -12.48 -31.01
N SER A 766 -16.48 -12.47 -30.49
CA SER A 766 -15.45 -11.42 -30.66
C SER A 766 -14.21 -11.83 -29.86
N LEU A 767 -13.15 -11.01 -29.84
CA LEU A 767 -12.08 -11.20 -28.87
C LEU A 767 -12.61 -11.12 -27.42
N PHE A 768 -13.38 -10.07 -27.10
CA PHE A 768 -14.05 -9.85 -25.81
C PHE A 768 -15.58 -9.98 -25.93
N GLY A 769 -16.14 -11.11 -25.54
CA GLY A 769 -17.55 -11.43 -25.76
C GLY A 769 -18.51 -10.43 -25.11
N TYR A 770 -18.30 -10.15 -23.82
CA TYR A 770 -19.15 -9.25 -23.05
C TYR A 770 -18.31 -8.40 -22.09
N MET A 771 -18.42 -7.07 -22.24
CA MET A 771 -17.74 -6.06 -21.42
C MET A 771 -18.76 -5.22 -20.65
N SER A 772 -18.53 -5.01 -19.36
CA SER A 772 -19.32 -4.11 -18.52
C SER A 772 -18.39 -3.24 -17.68
N GLY A 773 -18.26 -1.96 -18.02
CA GLY A 773 -17.28 -1.05 -17.40
C GLY A 773 -15.82 -1.38 -17.69
N GLY A 774 -15.54 -2.40 -18.53
CA GLY A 774 -14.19 -2.73 -18.97
C GLY A 774 -13.66 -1.80 -20.04
N VAL A 775 -12.33 -1.69 -20.13
CA VAL A 775 -11.60 -0.81 -21.04
C VAL A 775 -10.71 -1.66 -21.96
N VAL A 776 -10.74 -1.39 -23.26
CA VAL A 776 -9.78 -1.94 -24.23
C VAL A 776 -9.22 -0.78 -25.04
N SER A 777 -7.91 -0.60 -25.01
CA SER A 777 -7.26 0.51 -25.70
C SER A 777 -6.11 0.03 -26.56
N LYS A 778 -5.77 0.76 -27.62
CA LYS A 778 -4.57 0.57 -28.43
C LYS A 778 -4.41 -0.86 -28.97
N LEU A 779 -5.50 -1.53 -29.33
CA LEU A 779 -5.51 -2.94 -29.74
C LEU A 779 -5.86 -3.12 -31.22
N HIS A 780 -5.08 -3.94 -31.93
CA HIS A 780 -5.11 -4.05 -33.39
C HIS A 780 -5.32 -5.51 -33.78
N LEU A 781 -6.43 -5.81 -34.44
CA LEU A 781 -6.69 -7.15 -34.97
C LEU A 781 -6.40 -7.16 -36.47
N LEU A 782 -5.44 -7.99 -36.89
CA LEU A 782 -5.08 -8.17 -38.29
C LEU A 782 -5.53 -9.55 -38.78
N ASN A 783 -6.11 -9.61 -39.98
CA ASN A 783 -6.56 -10.88 -40.59
C ASN A 783 -7.52 -11.69 -39.70
N ALA A 784 -8.38 -11.02 -38.94
CA ALA A 784 -9.38 -11.70 -38.11
C ALA A 784 -10.45 -12.37 -38.99
N ASN A 785 -10.92 -13.54 -38.59
CA ASN A 785 -12.04 -14.24 -39.22
C ASN A 785 -13.02 -14.71 -38.14
N ILE A 786 -14.06 -13.92 -37.93
CA ILE A 786 -15.00 -14.09 -36.82
C ILE A 786 -16.38 -14.35 -37.38
N THR A 787 -16.98 -15.48 -37.01
CA THR A 787 -18.36 -15.85 -37.35
C THR A 787 -19.13 -16.20 -36.08
N GLY A 788 -20.23 -15.47 -35.86
CA GLY A 788 -21.12 -15.55 -34.69
C GLY A 788 -22.60 -15.64 -35.05
N SER A 789 -23.48 -15.59 -34.04
CA SER A 789 -24.94 -15.50 -34.20
C SER A 789 -25.49 -14.09 -34.00
N THR A 790 -25.54 -13.62 -32.74
CA THR A 790 -26.01 -12.28 -32.36
C THR A 790 -24.99 -11.59 -31.48
N TYR A 791 -24.83 -10.26 -31.58
CA TYR A 791 -23.81 -9.48 -30.84
C TYR A 791 -22.40 -9.92 -31.21
N VAL A 792 -21.99 -9.59 -32.44
CA VAL A 792 -20.72 -10.02 -33.01
C VAL A 792 -19.86 -8.79 -33.34
N GLY A 793 -18.62 -8.79 -32.90
CA GLY A 793 -17.66 -7.72 -33.14
C GLY A 793 -16.26 -8.27 -33.39
N GLY A 794 -15.34 -7.44 -33.86
CA GLY A 794 -13.92 -7.76 -33.85
C GLY A 794 -13.37 -7.70 -32.43
N ILE A 795 -13.46 -6.53 -31.81
CA ILE A 795 -12.99 -6.29 -30.43
C ILE A 795 -14.00 -6.80 -29.41
N ALA A 796 -15.26 -6.36 -29.51
CA ALA A 796 -16.26 -6.64 -28.48
C ALA A 796 -17.62 -7.12 -29.03
N GLY A 797 -18.21 -8.12 -28.40
CA GLY A 797 -19.56 -8.58 -28.77
C GLY A 797 -20.62 -7.62 -28.26
N TYR A 798 -20.53 -7.28 -26.97
CA TYR A 798 -21.47 -6.44 -26.24
C TYR A 798 -20.75 -5.57 -25.22
N MET A 799 -21.07 -4.27 -25.18
CA MET A 799 -20.50 -3.27 -24.27
C MET A 799 -21.60 -2.59 -23.48
N THR A 800 -21.45 -2.50 -22.15
CA THR A 800 -22.42 -1.81 -21.27
C THR A 800 -21.74 -1.15 -20.07
N ASN A 801 -22.51 -0.38 -19.29
CA ASN A 801 -22.11 0.27 -18.05
C ASN A 801 -20.80 1.07 -18.20
N SER A 802 -20.78 1.96 -19.20
CA SER A 802 -19.62 2.80 -19.50
C SER A 802 -18.37 2.01 -19.92
N ALA A 803 -18.54 0.87 -20.60
CA ALA A 803 -17.42 0.18 -21.23
C ALA A 803 -16.80 1.03 -22.34
N TYR A 804 -15.48 0.93 -22.53
CA TYR A 804 -14.71 1.87 -23.33
C TYR A 804 -13.76 1.17 -24.30
N VAL A 805 -13.79 1.58 -25.58
CA VAL A 805 -12.86 1.11 -26.61
C VAL A 805 -12.21 2.32 -27.30
N SER A 806 -10.89 2.40 -27.31
CA SER A 806 -10.14 3.55 -27.85
C SER A 806 -8.89 3.12 -28.62
N ASP A 807 -8.51 3.86 -29.67
CA ASP A 807 -7.27 3.64 -30.43
C ASP A 807 -7.14 2.22 -31.00
N CYS A 808 -8.27 1.61 -31.36
CA CYS A 808 -8.33 0.22 -31.80
C CYS A 808 -8.57 0.08 -33.30
N SER A 809 -8.09 -1.02 -33.88
CA SER A 809 -8.33 -1.36 -35.28
C SER A 809 -8.75 -2.81 -35.47
N VAL A 810 -9.56 -3.07 -36.48
CA VAL A 810 -9.89 -4.43 -36.93
C VAL A 810 -9.80 -4.51 -38.45
N LYS A 811 -9.06 -5.51 -38.94
CA LYS A 811 -8.93 -5.90 -40.35
C LYS A 811 -9.25 -7.39 -40.55
N GLY A 812 -9.95 -7.74 -41.63
CA GLY A 812 -10.42 -9.11 -41.89
C GLY A 812 -11.92 -9.24 -42.17
N ILE A 813 -12.56 -10.25 -41.58
CA ILE A 813 -13.95 -10.66 -41.84
C ILE A 813 -14.70 -10.83 -40.52
N VAL A 814 -15.89 -10.21 -40.40
CA VAL A 814 -16.79 -10.36 -39.26
C VAL A 814 -18.21 -10.69 -39.74
N ASN A 815 -18.69 -11.90 -39.47
CA ASN A 815 -19.98 -12.39 -39.91
C ASN A 815 -20.88 -12.73 -38.72
N ALA A 816 -22.17 -12.45 -38.85
CA ALA A 816 -23.19 -12.90 -37.93
C ALA A 816 -24.30 -13.61 -38.69
N THR A 817 -24.73 -14.78 -38.19
CA THR A 817 -25.86 -15.49 -38.79
C THR A 817 -27.19 -14.80 -38.52
N VAL A 818 -27.26 -13.87 -37.54
CA VAL A 818 -28.47 -13.14 -37.17
C VAL A 818 -28.23 -11.62 -37.16
N GLN A 819 -28.11 -10.96 -36.01
CA GLN A 819 -28.18 -9.49 -35.92
C GLN A 819 -27.16 -8.88 -34.93
N TYR A 820 -27.00 -7.56 -34.99
CA TYR A 820 -26.04 -6.78 -34.19
C TYR A 820 -24.60 -7.21 -34.47
N VAL A 821 -24.09 -6.82 -35.64
CA VAL A 821 -22.75 -7.16 -36.08
C VAL A 821 -22.02 -5.95 -36.62
N ALA A 822 -20.78 -5.76 -36.19
CA ALA A 822 -19.90 -4.76 -36.77
C ALA A 822 -18.43 -5.11 -36.66
N GLY A 823 -17.58 -4.30 -37.28
CA GLY A 823 -16.14 -4.49 -37.24
C GLY A 823 -15.52 -4.28 -35.86
N ILE A 824 -15.92 -3.23 -35.11
CA ILE A 824 -15.43 -3.04 -33.74
C ILE A 824 -16.33 -3.75 -32.73
N ALA A 825 -17.60 -3.36 -32.62
CA ALA A 825 -18.50 -3.93 -31.62
C ALA A 825 -19.94 -4.21 -32.08
N GLY A 826 -20.50 -5.32 -31.62
CA GLY A 826 -21.86 -5.73 -31.98
C GLY A 826 -22.94 -4.78 -31.43
N TYR A 827 -22.90 -4.47 -30.12
CA TYR A 827 -23.88 -3.58 -29.47
C TYR A 827 -23.26 -2.84 -28.27
N LEU A 828 -23.47 -1.52 -28.22
CA LEU A 828 -23.14 -0.65 -27.09
C LEU A 828 -24.42 -0.20 -26.37
N LEU A 829 -24.39 -0.21 -25.04
CA LEU A 829 -25.47 0.25 -24.16
C LEU A 829 -24.91 1.08 -22.99
N THR A 830 -25.77 1.86 -22.33
CA THR A 830 -25.52 2.51 -21.04
C THR A 830 -24.22 3.33 -21.04
N SER A 831 -24.16 4.36 -21.88
CA SER A 831 -23.04 5.30 -21.98
C SER A 831 -21.69 4.68 -22.38
N SER A 832 -21.70 3.54 -23.08
CA SER A 832 -20.46 2.93 -23.60
C SER A 832 -19.93 3.68 -24.83
N VAL A 833 -18.61 3.67 -25.03
CA VAL A 833 -17.94 4.52 -26.03
C VAL A 833 -17.00 3.70 -26.89
N ILE A 834 -17.03 3.95 -28.21
CA ILE A 834 -15.93 3.65 -29.12
C ILE A 834 -15.39 4.99 -29.63
N GLU A 835 -14.08 5.21 -29.49
CA GLU A 835 -13.43 6.40 -30.00
C GLU A 835 -12.12 6.11 -30.74
N ASN A 836 -11.71 7.04 -31.60
CA ASN A 836 -10.41 7.04 -32.28
C ASN A 836 -10.08 5.65 -32.85
N SER A 837 -11.05 4.99 -33.49
CA SER A 837 -10.94 3.58 -33.86
C SER A 837 -11.47 3.34 -35.26
N PHE A 838 -10.95 2.32 -35.95
CA PHE A 838 -11.36 2.04 -37.32
C PHE A 838 -11.58 0.56 -37.65
N ALA A 839 -12.44 0.33 -38.64
CA ALA A 839 -12.76 -1.00 -39.13
C ALA A 839 -12.55 -1.08 -40.65
N ASP A 840 -11.55 -1.85 -41.06
CA ASP A 840 -11.35 -2.25 -42.46
C ASP A 840 -11.65 -3.75 -42.59
N VAL A 841 -12.91 -4.09 -42.33
CA VAL A 841 -13.41 -5.47 -42.36
C VAL A 841 -14.63 -5.63 -43.25
N ASN A 842 -14.75 -6.80 -43.86
CA ASN A 842 -15.99 -7.22 -44.49
C ASN A 842 -16.97 -7.69 -43.41
N VAL A 843 -18.11 -7.01 -43.29
CA VAL A 843 -19.13 -7.29 -42.29
C VAL A 843 -20.39 -7.84 -42.95
N THR A 844 -20.88 -9.00 -42.50
CA THR A 844 -22.12 -9.60 -43.03
C THR A 844 -23.09 -10.00 -41.92
N GLY A 845 -24.38 -9.67 -42.06
CA GLY A 845 -25.44 -10.11 -41.12
C GLY A 845 -26.86 -9.92 -41.65
N GLN A 846 -27.90 -10.26 -40.87
CA GLN A 846 -29.30 -10.08 -41.29
C GLN A 846 -29.81 -8.65 -41.04
N ASN A 847 -29.51 -8.07 -39.88
CA ASN A 847 -29.99 -6.74 -39.47
C ASN A 847 -29.05 -6.11 -38.43
N TYR A 848 -29.06 -4.78 -38.32
CA TYR A 848 -28.14 -4.03 -37.44
C TYR A 848 -26.66 -4.34 -37.77
N VAL A 849 -26.27 -4.07 -39.02
CA VAL A 849 -24.95 -4.42 -39.58
C VAL A 849 -24.18 -3.14 -39.92
N ALA A 850 -22.93 -3.00 -39.47
CA ALA A 850 -22.14 -1.79 -39.74
C ALA A 850 -20.62 -1.98 -39.67
N GLY A 851 -19.86 -0.95 -40.02
CA GLY A 851 -18.41 -0.94 -39.87
C GLY A 851 -17.95 -0.81 -38.42
N ILE A 852 -18.51 0.13 -37.65
CA ILE A 852 -18.05 0.38 -36.26
C ILE A 852 -18.93 -0.30 -35.23
N ALA A 853 -20.23 0.00 -35.21
CA ALA A 853 -21.14 -0.47 -34.17
C ALA A 853 -22.45 -1.02 -34.76
N GLY A 854 -22.79 -2.28 -34.47
CA GLY A 854 -24.04 -2.87 -34.98
C GLY A 854 -25.26 -2.10 -34.48
N ARG A 855 -25.26 -1.75 -33.19
CA ARG A 855 -26.22 -0.81 -32.58
C ARG A 855 -25.55 0.05 -31.52
N LEU A 856 -25.94 1.33 -31.47
CA LEU A 856 -25.65 2.25 -30.36
C LEU A 856 -26.93 2.47 -29.57
N GLY A 857 -26.89 2.31 -28.24
CA GLY A 857 -28.07 2.49 -27.39
C GLY A 857 -27.78 3.24 -26.10
N SER A 858 -28.78 3.99 -25.61
CA SER A 858 -28.80 4.58 -24.26
C SER A 858 -27.57 5.44 -23.97
N ALA A 859 -27.46 6.58 -24.65
CA ALA A 859 -26.38 7.56 -24.50
C ALA A 859 -24.96 7.04 -24.82
N SER A 860 -24.85 5.96 -25.60
CA SER A 860 -23.56 5.46 -26.09
C SER A 860 -22.96 6.37 -27.17
N GLN A 861 -21.70 6.17 -27.54
CA GLN A 861 -21.00 7.10 -28.45
C GLN A 861 -20.08 6.36 -29.44
N ALA A 862 -20.01 6.88 -30.66
CA ALA A 862 -18.97 6.62 -31.64
C ALA A 862 -18.33 7.96 -32.05
N VAL A 863 -17.04 8.16 -31.78
CA VAL A 863 -16.37 9.46 -31.97
C VAL A 863 -15.03 9.27 -32.67
N ASN A 864 -14.72 10.09 -33.68
CA ASN A 864 -13.46 9.99 -34.42
C ASN A 864 -13.20 8.59 -35.01
N CYS A 865 -14.23 7.97 -35.59
CA CYS A 865 -14.14 6.59 -36.09
C CYS A 865 -14.35 6.52 -37.61
N TYR A 866 -13.78 5.52 -38.26
CA TYR A 866 -14.05 5.30 -39.68
C TYR A 866 -14.12 3.83 -40.13
N SER A 867 -14.84 3.60 -41.24
CA SER A 867 -15.00 2.28 -41.84
C SER A 867 -14.66 2.24 -43.32
N LEU A 868 -14.03 1.16 -43.78
CA LEU A 868 -13.60 0.97 -45.18
C LEU A 868 -14.11 -0.33 -45.83
N GLY A 869 -14.22 -1.41 -45.05
CA GLY A 869 -14.57 -2.72 -45.61
C GLY A 869 -16.04 -2.85 -46.02
N ASN A 870 -16.38 -3.91 -46.75
CA ASN A 870 -17.72 -4.09 -47.31
C ASN A 870 -18.75 -4.40 -46.22
N ILE A 871 -19.92 -3.76 -46.27
CA ILE A 871 -21.02 -3.97 -45.32
C ILE A 871 -22.18 -4.61 -46.09
N SER A 872 -22.52 -5.85 -45.75
CA SER A 872 -23.45 -6.66 -46.54
C SER A 872 -24.57 -7.29 -45.70
N ARG A 873 -25.77 -7.37 -46.29
CA ARG A 873 -26.89 -8.14 -45.72
C ARG A 873 -26.89 -9.57 -46.25
N LEU A 874 -27.18 -10.56 -45.40
CA LEU A 874 -27.43 -11.93 -45.84
C LEU A 874 -28.61 -12.04 -46.82
N SER A 875 -28.48 -12.98 -47.77
CA SER A 875 -29.51 -13.37 -48.75
C SER A 875 -30.77 -13.92 -48.07
N GLY A 876 -31.95 -13.64 -48.63
CA GLY A 876 -33.23 -14.17 -48.15
C GLY A 876 -33.83 -13.51 -46.89
N TYR A 877 -33.25 -12.41 -46.40
CA TYR A 877 -33.72 -11.69 -45.21
C TYR A 877 -34.25 -10.29 -45.53
N THR A 878 -35.18 -9.80 -44.70
CA THR A 878 -35.85 -8.50 -44.87
C THR A 878 -35.29 -7.38 -43.97
N GLY A 879 -34.20 -7.64 -43.23
CA GLY A 879 -33.58 -6.64 -42.36
C GLY A 879 -33.22 -5.36 -43.11
N THR A 880 -33.42 -4.21 -42.47
CA THR A 880 -33.38 -2.89 -43.11
C THR A 880 -32.29 -1.97 -42.57
N TYR A 881 -31.60 -2.35 -41.49
CA TYR A 881 -30.67 -1.48 -40.77
C TYR A 881 -29.21 -1.86 -41.05
N LEU A 882 -28.67 -1.33 -42.15
CA LEU A 882 -27.24 -1.33 -42.47
C LEU A 882 -26.73 0.12 -42.46
N GLY A 883 -25.54 0.39 -41.93
CA GLY A 883 -24.94 1.72 -42.04
C GLY A 883 -23.42 1.68 -41.99
N GLY A 884 -22.75 2.68 -42.56
CA GLY A 884 -21.29 2.77 -42.57
C GLY A 884 -20.69 2.69 -41.16
N ILE A 885 -21.15 3.56 -40.25
CA ILE A 885 -20.68 3.63 -38.87
C ILE A 885 -21.58 2.81 -37.95
N SER A 886 -22.90 2.98 -38.05
CA SER A 886 -23.85 2.30 -37.18
C SER A 886 -25.00 1.64 -37.91
N GLY A 887 -25.37 0.43 -37.51
CA GLY A 887 -26.56 -0.23 -38.06
C GLY A 887 -27.80 0.51 -37.59
N TYR A 888 -27.86 0.84 -36.31
CA TYR A 888 -28.94 1.63 -35.71
C TYR A 888 -28.45 2.47 -34.53
N ASN A 889 -28.75 3.76 -34.57
CA ASN A 889 -28.45 4.70 -33.48
C ASN A 889 -29.72 4.96 -32.65
N ASN A 890 -29.75 4.49 -31.40
CA ASN A 890 -30.86 4.65 -30.48
C ASN A 890 -30.49 5.62 -29.35
N ASP A 891 -30.80 6.90 -29.54
CA ASP A 891 -30.54 7.98 -28.59
C ASP A 891 -29.08 8.03 -28.13
N SER A 892 -28.16 8.08 -29.09
CA SER A 892 -26.72 7.99 -28.88
C SER A 892 -25.95 8.90 -29.85
N LYS A 893 -24.65 9.08 -29.61
CA LYS A 893 -23.82 10.04 -30.33
C LYS A 893 -23.00 9.41 -31.46
N ILE A 894 -22.95 10.07 -32.61
CA ILE A 894 -21.99 9.77 -33.68
C ILE A 894 -21.35 11.09 -34.14
N LEU A 895 -20.06 11.29 -33.83
CA LEU A 895 -19.40 12.58 -34.02
C LEU A 895 -18.08 12.41 -34.77
N LYS A 896 -17.81 13.28 -35.74
CA LYS A 896 -16.53 13.32 -36.47
C LYS A 896 -16.13 11.95 -37.04
N CYS A 897 -17.10 11.21 -37.59
CA CYS A 897 -16.86 9.88 -38.15
C CYS A 897 -16.99 9.89 -39.68
N TYR A 898 -16.33 8.94 -40.36
CA TYR A 898 -16.57 8.77 -41.79
C TYR A 898 -16.66 7.32 -42.29
N SER A 899 -17.42 7.10 -43.36
CA SER A 899 -17.51 5.81 -44.03
C SER A 899 -17.07 5.90 -45.49
N ALA A 900 -16.09 5.09 -45.87
CA ALA A 900 -15.77 4.78 -47.25
C ALA A 900 -16.04 3.29 -47.55
N SER A 901 -17.06 2.73 -46.89
CA SER A 901 -17.47 1.33 -47.06
C SER A 901 -18.52 1.16 -48.17
N PRO A 902 -18.36 0.18 -49.07
CA PRO A 902 -19.45 -0.29 -49.91
C PRO A 902 -20.59 -0.88 -49.07
N ILE A 903 -21.84 -0.49 -49.35
CA ILE A 903 -23.03 -0.98 -48.63
C ILE A 903 -23.95 -1.74 -49.58
N VAL A 904 -24.15 -3.03 -49.31
CA VAL A 904 -24.81 -3.96 -50.24
C VAL A 904 -25.92 -4.76 -49.56
N TYR A 905 -27.12 -4.71 -50.15
CA TYR A 905 -28.26 -5.52 -49.80
C TYR A 905 -28.41 -6.63 -50.84
N ILE A 906 -28.11 -7.87 -50.42
CA ILE A 906 -28.25 -9.02 -51.30
C ILE A 906 -29.75 -9.28 -51.57
N ASP A 907 -30.08 -9.62 -52.82
CA ASP A 907 -31.41 -9.96 -53.37
C ASP A 907 -32.49 -8.87 -53.38
N THR A 908 -32.14 -7.63 -53.07
CA THR A 908 -33.07 -6.48 -53.17
C THR A 908 -32.36 -5.27 -53.75
N THR A 909 -33.12 -4.28 -54.22
CA THR A 909 -32.54 -3.00 -54.59
C THR A 909 -31.87 -2.35 -53.38
N ASN A 910 -30.61 -1.94 -53.51
CA ASN A 910 -29.89 -1.24 -52.45
C ASN A 910 -30.64 0.05 -52.08
N PRO A 911 -31.00 0.27 -50.80
CA PRO A 911 -31.43 1.58 -50.35
C PRO A 911 -30.27 2.56 -50.50
N THR A 912 -30.59 3.84 -50.71
CA THR A 912 -29.62 4.92 -50.89
C THR A 912 -29.51 5.84 -49.66
N THR A 913 -30.06 5.42 -48.52
CA THR A 913 -30.23 6.22 -47.29
C THR A 913 -29.41 5.71 -46.09
N LYS A 914 -28.30 5.01 -46.35
CA LYS A 914 -27.55 4.21 -45.36
C LYS A 914 -26.09 4.64 -45.17
N GLY A 915 -25.70 5.84 -45.60
CA GLY A 915 -24.30 6.29 -45.60
C GLY A 915 -23.56 6.17 -44.25
N ILE A 916 -24.16 6.64 -43.15
CA ILE A 916 -23.58 6.61 -41.80
C ILE A 916 -24.35 5.67 -40.87
N ALA A 917 -25.66 5.91 -40.72
CA ALA A 917 -26.54 5.16 -39.85
C ALA A 917 -27.68 4.51 -40.65
N GLY A 918 -27.94 3.24 -40.36
CA GLY A 918 -29.00 2.47 -41.02
C GLY A 918 -30.41 2.77 -40.53
N GLY A 919 -30.53 3.29 -39.32
CA GLY A 919 -31.77 3.78 -38.71
C GLY A 919 -31.47 4.59 -37.45
N ILE A 920 -32.43 5.41 -37.03
CA ILE A 920 -32.29 6.24 -35.82
C ILE A 920 -33.55 6.24 -34.96
N THR A 921 -33.38 6.41 -33.66
CA THR A 921 -34.36 6.99 -32.75
C THR A 921 -33.66 8.15 -32.03
N ALA A 922 -34.24 9.35 -32.10
CA ALA A 922 -33.65 10.56 -31.54
C ALA A 922 -34.55 11.11 -30.42
N THR A 923 -34.05 11.11 -29.19
CA THR A 923 -34.74 11.71 -28.03
C THR A 923 -33.82 12.72 -27.33
N THR A 924 -33.45 12.49 -26.07
CA THR A 924 -32.72 13.48 -25.26
C THR A 924 -31.19 13.43 -25.41
N ASN A 925 -30.59 12.26 -25.66
CA ASN A 925 -29.12 12.10 -25.69
C ASN A 925 -28.56 11.91 -27.11
N TYR A 926 -29.41 12.08 -28.13
CA TYR A 926 -29.05 11.96 -29.53
C TYR A 926 -28.21 13.14 -30.02
N GLU A 927 -27.07 12.84 -30.63
CA GLU A 927 -26.22 13.85 -31.28
C GLU A 927 -25.52 13.25 -32.49
N MET A 928 -25.71 13.82 -33.68
CA MET A 928 -24.97 13.43 -34.87
C MET A 928 -24.46 14.69 -35.57
N ALA A 929 -23.15 14.84 -35.71
CA ALA A 929 -22.52 16.02 -36.29
C ALA A 929 -21.19 15.67 -36.97
N ASP A 930 -20.84 16.45 -37.99
CA ASP A 930 -19.55 16.39 -38.68
C ASP A 930 -19.20 15.00 -39.23
N ASN A 931 -20.21 14.27 -39.70
CA ASN A 931 -20.05 12.91 -40.25
C ASN A 931 -20.11 12.91 -41.77
N PHE A 932 -19.22 12.16 -42.42
CA PHE A 932 -19.08 12.14 -43.88
C PHE A 932 -19.08 10.73 -44.45
N PHE A 933 -19.60 10.55 -45.67
CA PHE A 933 -19.48 9.25 -46.35
C PHE A 933 -19.23 9.42 -47.83
N ASP A 934 -18.45 8.49 -48.38
CA ASP A 934 -18.14 8.46 -49.81
C ASP A 934 -19.33 7.88 -50.59
N SER A 935 -20.04 8.76 -51.28
CA SER A 935 -21.21 8.42 -52.10
C SER A 935 -20.88 7.54 -53.31
N GLN A 936 -19.65 7.63 -53.84
CA GLN A 936 -19.21 6.88 -55.01
C GLN A 936 -18.79 5.46 -54.63
N VAL A 937 -18.24 5.28 -53.44
CA VAL A 937 -17.86 3.96 -52.90
C VAL A 937 -19.05 3.24 -52.28
N SER A 938 -19.85 3.93 -51.45
CA SER A 938 -20.98 3.34 -50.73
C SER A 938 -22.21 3.09 -51.59
N GLY A 939 -22.36 3.81 -52.71
CA GLY A 939 -23.58 3.84 -53.51
C GLY A 939 -24.76 4.54 -52.81
N GLN A 940 -24.50 5.26 -51.72
CA GLN A 940 -25.51 5.97 -50.93
C GLN A 940 -25.57 7.45 -51.30
N THR A 941 -26.75 8.04 -51.22
CA THR A 941 -26.96 9.49 -51.46
C THR A 941 -27.33 10.25 -50.20
N SER A 942 -27.79 9.55 -49.16
CA SER A 942 -28.11 10.13 -47.84
C SER A 942 -27.90 9.09 -46.71
N THR A 943 -28.18 9.49 -45.48
CA THR A 943 -28.13 8.63 -44.29
C THR A 943 -29.38 8.83 -43.43
N SER A 944 -29.69 7.89 -42.55
CA SER A 944 -30.62 8.17 -41.45
C SER A 944 -29.93 9.10 -40.45
N GLY A 945 -30.61 10.17 -40.02
CA GLY A 945 -30.02 11.19 -39.16
C GLY A 945 -29.11 12.17 -39.89
N VAL A 946 -28.05 12.65 -39.22
CA VAL A 946 -27.14 13.67 -39.75
C VAL A 946 -25.85 13.03 -40.28
N GLY A 947 -25.56 13.29 -41.55
CA GLY A 947 -24.30 12.93 -42.21
C GLY A 947 -24.32 13.36 -43.67
N THR A 948 -23.16 13.69 -44.22
CA THR A 948 -23.05 14.36 -45.52
C THR A 948 -22.38 13.47 -46.56
N ALA A 949 -23.06 13.28 -47.68
CA ALA A 949 -22.49 12.61 -48.85
C ALA A 949 -21.40 13.49 -49.48
N LYS A 950 -20.25 12.89 -49.75
CA LYS A 950 -19.13 13.50 -50.48
C LYS A 950 -18.71 12.58 -51.62
N THR A 951 -18.09 13.14 -52.65
CA THR A 951 -17.40 12.35 -53.68
C THR A 951 -16.07 11.83 -53.14
N THR A 952 -15.48 10.83 -53.79
CA THR A 952 -14.16 10.32 -53.43
C THR A 952 -13.09 11.42 -53.45
N ALA A 953 -13.16 12.35 -54.41
CA ALA A 953 -12.22 13.46 -54.49
C ALA A 953 -12.35 14.42 -53.29
N GLU A 954 -13.57 14.72 -52.86
CA GLU A 954 -13.83 15.57 -51.69
C GLU A 954 -13.41 14.87 -50.39
N MET A 955 -13.70 13.58 -50.25
CA MET A 955 -13.29 12.78 -49.08
C MET A 955 -11.76 12.69 -48.91
N ARG A 956 -10.99 12.91 -49.97
CA ARG A 956 -9.52 12.90 -49.95
C ARG A 956 -8.91 14.30 -49.86
N ASN A 957 -9.73 15.32 -49.65
CA ASN A 957 -9.31 16.70 -49.52
C ASN A 957 -9.44 17.14 -48.06
N VAL A 958 -8.32 17.52 -47.43
CA VAL A 958 -8.26 17.96 -46.03
C VAL A 958 -9.25 19.10 -45.73
N ALA A 959 -9.47 20.01 -46.69
CA ALA A 959 -10.37 21.15 -46.52
C ALA A 959 -11.85 20.73 -46.29
N THR A 960 -12.23 19.50 -46.67
CA THR A 960 -13.55 18.95 -46.34
C THR A 960 -13.78 18.87 -44.83
N TYR A 961 -12.70 18.67 -44.06
CA TYR A 961 -12.72 18.42 -42.63
C TYR A 961 -12.24 19.62 -41.79
N THR A 962 -11.46 20.54 -42.37
CA THR A 962 -10.84 21.65 -41.62
C THR A 962 -11.39 23.04 -41.96
N LEU A 963 -11.95 23.24 -43.17
CA LEU A 963 -12.41 24.57 -43.59
C LEU A 963 -13.84 24.86 -43.10
N ILE A 964 -13.99 25.76 -42.13
CA ILE A 964 -15.29 26.23 -41.63
C ILE A 964 -16.13 26.78 -42.80
N GLY A 965 -17.34 26.24 -42.95
CA GLY A 965 -18.25 26.54 -44.06
C GLY A 965 -18.31 25.45 -45.15
N SER A 966 -17.43 24.44 -45.09
CA SER A 966 -17.59 23.21 -45.85
C SER A 966 -18.95 22.56 -45.57
N LEU A 967 -19.67 22.14 -46.62
CA LEU A 967 -20.98 21.52 -46.46
C LEU A 967 -20.90 20.30 -45.54
N GLY A 968 -21.68 20.32 -44.46
CA GLY A 968 -21.73 19.25 -43.46
C GLY A 968 -20.76 19.37 -42.30
N LEU A 969 -19.92 20.41 -42.28
CA LEU A 969 -18.94 20.70 -41.24
C LEU A 969 -19.41 21.88 -40.39
N THR A 970 -19.59 21.63 -39.10
CA THR A 970 -19.92 22.61 -38.07
C THR A 970 -18.71 22.96 -37.23
N ASN A 971 -17.94 21.95 -36.83
CA ASN A 971 -16.67 22.10 -36.14
C ASN A 971 -15.55 21.41 -36.94
N PRO A 972 -14.41 22.08 -37.17
CA PRO A 972 -13.23 21.45 -37.75
C PRO A 972 -12.83 20.16 -37.02
N TRP A 973 -12.30 19.22 -37.79
CA TRP A 973 -11.58 18.07 -37.26
C TRP A 973 -10.15 18.49 -36.92
N ASP A 974 -9.59 17.87 -35.88
CA ASP A 974 -8.25 18.18 -35.37
C ASP A 974 -7.20 17.40 -36.18
N PHE A 975 -6.50 18.09 -37.09
CA PHE A 975 -5.53 17.52 -38.03
C PHE A 975 -4.10 18.03 -37.74
N GLU A 976 -3.12 17.13 -37.79
CA GLU A 976 -1.70 17.49 -37.61
C GLU A 976 -1.22 18.48 -38.70
N GLY A 977 -0.70 19.64 -38.27
CA GLY A 977 0.04 20.58 -39.12
C GLY A 977 -0.78 21.42 -40.13
N ASP A 978 -2.11 21.50 -40.03
CA ASP A 978 -2.94 22.34 -40.92
C ASP A 978 -2.89 23.84 -40.51
N PRO A 979 -2.70 24.79 -41.45
CA PRO A 979 -2.81 26.23 -41.20
C PRO A 979 -4.17 26.73 -40.68
N ASN A 980 -5.23 25.90 -40.69
CA ASN A 980 -6.56 26.22 -40.14
C ASN A 980 -6.77 25.71 -38.71
N ASN A 981 -5.68 25.48 -37.97
CA ASN A 981 -5.65 24.95 -36.61
C ASN A 981 -6.87 25.36 -35.78
N ASP A 982 -7.61 24.36 -35.31
CA ASP A 982 -8.59 24.57 -34.26
C ASP A 982 -7.83 24.82 -32.93
N THR A 983 -8.52 25.28 -31.89
CA THR A 983 -7.84 25.63 -30.62
C THR A 983 -7.48 24.39 -29.78
N GLY A 984 -7.60 23.18 -30.34
CA GLY A 984 -7.29 21.91 -29.70
C GLY A 984 -5.79 21.67 -29.55
N THR A 985 -5.44 20.80 -28.61
CA THR A 985 -4.06 20.33 -28.40
C THR A 985 -3.89 18.86 -28.79
N ASN A 986 -4.92 18.23 -29.38
CA ASN A 986 -4.99 16.78 -29.56
C ASN A 986 -5.19 16.40 -31.04
N ASP A 987 -4.09 16.39 -31.81
CA ASP A 987 -4.08 16.05 -33.24
C ASP A 987 -4.53 14.58 -33.49
N TYR A 988 -5.83 14.37 -33.69
CA TYR A 988 -6.43 13.03 -33.88
C TYR A 988 -6.27 12.49 -35.30
N TRP A 989 -6.26 13.38 -36.31
CA TRP A 989 -6.32 13.00 -37.72
C TRP A 989 -5.09 13.44 -38.51
N ASN A 990 -4.81 12.71 -39.59
CA ASN A 990 -3.82 13.07 -40.60
C ASN A 990 -4.36 12.62 -41.99
N ILE A 991 -3.79 13.12 -43.08
CA ILE A 991 -4.17 12.74 -44.45
C ILE A 991 -2.98 12.83 -45.38
N HIS A 992 -2.76 11.76 -46.14
CA HIS A 992 -1.62 11.65 -47.04
C HIS A 992 -1.99 10.84 -48.28
N THR A 993 -1.61 11.31 -49.46
CA THR A 993 -2.07 10.74 -50.75
C THR A 993 -1.68 9.27 -50.97
N SER A 994 -0.66 8.77 -50.28
CA SER A 994 -0.19 7.38 -50.38
C SER A 994 -0.60 6.48 -49.21
N LEU A 995 -1.19 7.03 -48.14
CA LEU A 995 -1.63 6.28 -46.97
C LEU A 995 -3.15 6.21 -46.93
N ASN A 996 -3.70 5.13 -46.39
CA ASN A 996 -5.14 4.91 -46.32
C ASN A 996 -5.90 5.22 -47.62
N SER A 997 -5.29 4.92 -48.78
CA SER A 997 -5.82 5.27 -50.12
C SER A 997 -6.14 6.76 -50.34
N GLY A 998 -5.49 7.65 -49.60
CA GLY A 998 -5.68 9.10 -49.64
C GLY A 998 -6.82 9.62 -48.78
N TYR A 999 -7.56 8.76 -48.07
CA TYR A 999 -8.56 9.20 -47.08
C TYR A 999 -7.86 9.65 -45.79
N PRO A 1000 -8.55 10.42 -44.91
CA PRO A 1000 -8.07 10.68 -43.56
C PRO A 1000 -7.72 9.39 -42.83
N TYR A 1001 -6.76 9.42 -41.94
CA TYR A 1001 -6.41 8.32 -41.06
C TYR A 1001 -6.09 8.90 -39.68
N LEU A 1002 -6.20 8.08 -38.66
CA LEU A 1002 -5.95 8.48 -37.29
C LEU A 1002 -4.44 8.62 -37.07
N ASN A 1003 -4.03 9.63 -36.33
CA ASN A 1003 -2.61 9.99 -36.21
C ASN A 1003 -1.76 8.83 -35.64
N TRP A 1004 -2.32 8.04 -34.71
CA TRP A 1004 -1.65 6.86 -34.16
C TRP A 1004 -1.41 5.74 -35.20
N GLU A 1005 -2.03 5.77 -36.37
CA GLU A 1005 -1.77 4.81 -37.46
C GLU A 1005 -0.41 5.03 -38.13
N TYR A 1006 0.19 6.21 -38.00
CA TYR A 1006 1.49 6.52 -38.58
C TYR A 1006 2.62 5.83 -37.79
N ARG A 1007 2.87 4.54 -38.04
CA ARG A 1007 4.02 3.82 -37.49
C ARG A 1007 5.07 3.53 -38.55
N LEU A 1008 6.27 4.09 -38.42
CA LEU A 1008 7.44 3.45 -38.99
C LEU A 1008 7.80 2.27 -38.08
N ALA A 1009 7.88 1.05 -38.61
CA ALA A 1009 8.36 -0.07 -37.82
C ALA A 1009 9.86 0.13 -37.50
N VAL A 1010 10.24 -0.08 -36.23
CA VAL A 1010 11.63 -0.22 -35.78
C VAL A 1010 11.87 -1.64 -35.29
N GLU A 1011 13.01 -2.21 -35.63
CA GLU A 1011 13.40 -3.54 -35.18
C GLU A 1011 14.11 -3.49 -33.81
N ALA A 1012 14.28 -4.64 -33.16
CA ALA A 1012 15.09 -4.72 -31.96
C ALA A 1012 16.58 -4.44 -32.29
N PRO A 1013 17.32 -3.71 -31.44
CA PRO A 1013 18.78 -3.58 -31.59
C PRO A 1013 19.48 -4.94 -31.67
N ALA A 1014 20.32 -5.13 -32.70
CA ALA A 1014 21.07 -6.36 -32.94
C ALA A 1014 22.56 -6.21 -32.54
N ASN A 1015 23.27 -7.34 -32.44
CA ASN A 1015 24.71 -7.39 -32.15
C ASN A 1015 25.14 -6.64 -30.88
N LEU A 1016 24.30 -6.73 -29.85
CA LEU A 1016 24.53 -6.16 -28.53
C LEU A 1016 25.82 -6.70 -27.91
N ALA A 1017 26.75 -5.81 -27.55
CA ALA A 1017 28.00 -6.13 -26.86
C ALA A 1017 28.17 -5.24 -25.62
N LEU A 1018 28.78 -5.78 -24.58
CA LEU A 1018 29.02 -5.09 -23.31
C LEU A 1018 30.50 -5.21 -22.93
N VAL A 1019 31.13 -4.08 -22.60
CA VAL A 1019 32.52 -3.97 -22.15
C VAL A 1019 32.56 -3.17 -20.85
N VAL A 1020 33.31 -3.65 -19.85
CA VAL A 1020 33.60 -2.89 -18.63
C VAL A 1020 35.01 -2.33 -18.71
N SER A 1021 35.15 -1.01 -18.59
CA SER A 1021 36.43 -0.30 -18.60
C SER A 1021 36.57 0.56 -17.36
N GLY A 1022 37.36 0.11 -16.38
CA GLY A 1022 37.45 0.79 -15.08
C GLY A 1022 36.13 0.72 -14.29
N THR A 1023 35.51 1.86 -14.04
CA THR A 1023 34.17 1.97 -13.41
C THR A 1023 33.04 2.07 -14.44
N ASP A 1024 33.35 2.09 -15.73
CA ASP A 1024 32.36 2.39 -16.77
C ASP A 1024 31.87 1.10 -17.44
N VAL A 1025 30.56 1.02 -17.68
CA VAL A 1025 29.87 0.02 -18.49
C VAL A 1025 29.59 0.64 -19.84
N ILE A 1026 30.18 0.09 -20.89
CA ILE A 1026 30.00 0.50 -22.27
C ILE A 1026 29.19 -0.58 -22.98
N ILE A 1027 28.05 -0.22 -23.56
CA ILE A 1027 27.16 -1.12 -24.31
C ILE A 1027 27.08 -0.61 -25.74
N THR A 1028 27.29 -1.47 -26.73
CA THR A 1028 27.23 -1.12 -28.16
C THR A 1028 26.27 -2.04 -28.91
N TRP A 1029 25.64 -1.54 -29.97
CA TRP A 1029 24.74 -2.30 -30.86
C TRP A 1029 24.80 -1.80 -32.30
N ASP A 1030 24.19 -2.55 -33.22
CA ASP A 1030 24.03 -2.13 -34.62
C ASP A 1030 22.92 -1.08 -34.77
N PRO A 1031 23.07 -0.10 -35.68
CA PRO A 1031 22.02 0.88 -35.98
C PRO A 1031 20.71 0.22 -36.42
N VAL A 1032 19.60 0.64 -35.82
CA VAL A 1032 18.25 0.21 -36.17
C VAL A 1032 17.63 1.18 -37.17
N THR A 1033 17.21 0.66 -38.32
CA THR A 1033 16.49 1.44 -39.35
C THR A 1033 15.21 2.04 -38.77
N ASN A 1034 14.97 3.33 -39.02
CA ASN A 1034 13.83 4.13 -38.52
C ASN A 1034 13.81 4.43 -37.00
N ALA A 1035 14.87 4.11 -36.25
CA ALA A 1035 14.93 4.47 -34.83
C ALA A 1035 15.17 5.98 -34.66
N ALA A 1036 14.33 6.65 -33.88
CA ALA A 1036 14.52 8.03 -33.44
C ALA A 1036 15.43 8.13 -32.20
N GLY A 1037 15.62 7.03 -31.46
CA GLY A 1037 16.49 6.99 -30.28
C GLY A 1037 16.66 5.57 -29.71
N TYR A 1038 17.29 5.50 -28.54
CA TYR A 1038 17.50 4.26 -27.79
C TYR A 1038 17.34 4.53 -26.29
N LEU A 1039 16.91 3.51 -25.54
CA LEU A 1039 16.90 3.52 -24.08
C LEU A 1039 17.69 2.32 -23.55
N VAL A 1040 18.40 2.49 -22.43
CA VAL A 1040 19.10 1.41 -21.74
C VAL A 1040 18.49 1.22 -20.37
N TYR A 1041 18.18 -0.02 -20.03
CA TYR A 1041 17.65 -0.38 -18.73
C TYR A 1041 18.63 -1.27 -17.98
N SER A 1042 18.67 -1.18 -16.65
CA SER A 1042 19.51 -2.02 -15.80
C SER A 1042 18.75 -2.66 -14.65
N SER A 1043 19.23 -3.82 -14.17
CA SER A 1043 18.68 -4.55 -13.04
C SER A 1043 19.75 -5.22 -12.17
N THR A 1044 19.41 -5.45 -10.90
CA THR A 1044 20.16 -6.31 -9.97
C THR A 1044 19.98 -7.80 -10.27
N ASN A 1045 18.92 -8.19 -10.98
CA ASN A 1045 18.47 -9.58 -11.18
C ASN A 1045 18.17 -9.80 -12.69
N PRO A 1046 18.65 -10.88 -13.32
CA PRO A 1046 18.41 -11.10 -14.76
C PRO A 1046 16.93 -11.32 -15.10
N TYR A 1047 16.11 -11.63 -14.10
CA TYR A 1047 14.66 -11.86 -14.18
C TYR A 1047 13.86 -10.86 -13.31
N GLY A 1048 14.49 -9.81 -12.80
CA GLY A 1048 13.83 -8.79 -11.97
C GLY A 1048 13.37 -7.58 -12.80
N THR A 1049 12.82 -6.58 -12.12
CA THR A 1049 12.44 -5.31 -12.75
C THR A 1049 13.69 -4.60 -13.28
N PHE A 1050 13.65 -4.23 -14.55
CA PHE A 1050 14.66 -3.41 -15.19
C PHE A 1050 14.18 -1.97 -15.16
N MET A 1051 15.00 -1.08 -14.61
CA MET A 1051 14.70 0.35 -14.54
C MET A 1051 15.51 1.10 -15.57
N LEU A 1052 14.96 2.20 -16.09
CA LEU A 1052 15.67 3.06 -17.01
C LEU A 1052 17.00 3.51 -16.36
N ASP A 1053 18.11 3.24 -17.03
CA ASP A 1053 19.42 3.61 -16.53
C ASP A 1053 19.78 5.02 -17.01
N GLU A 1054 19.32 6.00 -16.25
CA GLU A 1054 19.55 7.42 -16.52
C GLU A 1054 21.00 7.88 -16.24
N THR A 1055 21.86 6.99 -15.72
CA THR A 1055 23.22 7.38 -15.33
C THR A 1055 24.21 7.42 -16.48
N GLY A 1056 23.85 6.89 -17.64
CA GLY A 1056 24.73 6.82 -18.80
C GLY A 1056 24.40 7.82 -19.89
N SER A 1057 25.39 8.07 -20.73
CA SER A 1057 25.32 8.95 -21.90
C SER A 1057 25.36 8.15 -23.19
N PHE A 1058 24.53 8.56 -24.16
CA PHE A 1058 24.53 7.98 -25.50
C PHE A 1058 25.51 8.67 -26.45
N ASN A 1059 26.14 7.87 -27.32
CA ASN A 1059 26.91 8.32 -28.46
C ASN A 1059 26.54 7.46 -29.69
N GLY A 1060 25.41 7.79 -30.33
CA GLY A 1060 24.86 6.99 -31.42
C GLY A 1060 24.37 5.63 -30.90
N THR A 1061 24.97 4.53 -31.38
CA THR A 1061 24.63 3.16 -30.98
C THR A 1061 25.53 2.61 -29.88
N GLU A 1062 26.07 3.53 -29.07
CA GLU A 1062 26.84 3.25 -27.87
C GLU A 1062 26.21 3.97 -26.68
N TRP A 1063 26.14 3.29 -25.55
CA TRP A 1063 25.77 3.86 -24.26
C TRP A 1063 26.86 3.58 -23.24
N THR A 1064 27.28 4.61 -22.51
CA THR A 1064 28.29 4.51 -21.46
C THR A 1064 27.70 4.98 -20.13
N GLY A 1065 27.62 4.11 -19.12
CA GLY A 1065 27.15 4.42 -17.77
C GLY A 1065 28.11 3.91 -16.68
N THR A 1066 27.84 4.22 -15.41
CA THR A 1066 28.72 3.81 -14.30
C THR A 1066 28.29 2.45 -13.72
N LEU A 1067 29.24 1.52 -13.60
CA LEU A 1067 29.04 0.23 -12.94
C LEU A 1067 28.86 0.43 -11.43
N THR A 1068 27.71 0.03 -10.91
CA THR A 1068 27.45 -0.04 -9.47
C THR A 1068 27.22 -1.50 -9.08
N GLY A 1069 27.59 -1.90 -7.86
CA GLY A 1069 27.48 -3.30 -7.40
C GLY A 1069 26.05 -3.88 -7.37
N THR A 1070 25.05 -3.07 -7.74
CA THR A 1070 23.64 -3.39 -7.84
C THR A 1070 23.13 -3.42 -9.29
N ARG A 1071 23.96 -3.23 -10.32
CA ARG A 1071 23.51 -3.21 -11.73
C ARG A 1071 24.30 -4.21 -12.55
N ASN A 1072 23.82 -5.45 -12.56
CA ASN A 1072 24.53 -6.60 -13.11
C ASN A 1072 23.98 -7.05 -14.48
N PHE A 1073 22.81 -6.54 -14.86
CA PHE A 1073 22.08 -6.94 -16.06
C PHE A 1073 21.57 -5.72 -16.81
N TYR A 1074 21.67 -5.76 -18.13
CA TYR A 1074 21.26 -4.65 -19.00
C TYR A 1074 20.50 -5.14 -20.23
N TYR A 1075 19.59 -4.32 -20.76
CA TYR A 1075 19.07 -4.47 -22.12
C TYR A 1075 18.82 -3.11 -22.76
N VAL A 1076 18.84 -3.08 -24.10
CA VAL A 1076 18.69 -1.86 -24.91
C VAL A 1076 17.40 -1.92 -25.70
N THR A 1077 16.66 -0.83 -25.81
CA THR A 1077 15.51 -0.71 -26.70
C THR A 1077 15.80 0.31 -27.80
N ALA A 1078 15.33 0.04 -29.02
CA ALA A 1078 15.19 1.08 -30.02
C ALA A 1078 13.85 1.77 -29.80
N THR A 1079 13.83 3.09 -29.96
CA THR A 1079 12.64 3.90 -29.88
C THR A 1079 12.43 4.64 -31.19
N ASN A 1080 11.18 4.80 -31.61
CA ASN A 1080 10.77 5.90 -32.45
C ASN A 1080 9.51 6.54 -31.87
N ASP A 1081 8.98 7.53 -32.56
CA ASP A 1081 7.85 8.33 -32.09
C ASP A 1081 6.57 7.50 -31.79
N THR A 1082 6.54 6.20 -32.17
CA THR A 1082 5.33 5.35 -32.05
C THR A 1082 5.56 3.89 -31.61
N LYS A 1083 6.81 3.43 -31.40
CA LYS A 1083 7.11 2.04 -30.98
C LYS A 1083 8.41 1.96 -30.17
N VAL A 1084 8.40 1.15 -29.10
CA VAL A 1084 9.59 0.74 -28.34
C VAL A 1084 9.79 -0.76 -28.55
N VAL A 1085 10.96 -1.17 -29.02
CA VAL A 1085 11.24 -2.59 -29.26
C VAL A 1085 12.48 -3.04 -28.47
N PRO A 1086 12.30 -3.94 -27.49
CA PRO A 1086 13.40 -4.39 -26.63
C PRO A 1086 14.27 -5.46 -27.29
N SER A 1087 15.56 -5.44 -26.93
CA SER A 1087 16.53 -6.48 -27.29
C SER A 1087 16.76 -7.47 -26.14
N LYS A 1088 17.62 -8.47 -26.38
CA LYS A 1088 17.94 -9.56 -25.46
C LYS A 1088 18.81 -9.08 -24.29
N THR A 1089 18.48 -9.52 -23.07
CA THR A 1089 19.26 -9.24 -21.84
C THR A 1089 20.71 -9.72 -21.95
N ILE A 1090 21.65 -8.84 -21.60
CA ILE A 1090 23.08 -9.17 -21.46
C ILE A 1090 23.45 -9.23 -19.97
N MET A 1091 24.26 -10.21 -19.58
CA MET A 1091 24.76 -10.42 -18.21
C MET A 1091 26.25 -10.07 -18.09
N ILE A 1092 26.65 -9.40 -17.00
CA ILE A 1092 28.06 -9.19 -16.65
C ILE A 1092 28.60 -10.43 -15.91
N ASN A 1093 28.98 -11.47 -16.66
CA ASN A 1093 29.73 -12.60 -16.09
C ASN A 1093 31.23 -12.24 -16.08
N ASN A 1094 31.81 -11.82 -14.93
CA ASN A 1094 33.23 -12.03 -14.51
C ASN A 1094 33.80 -11.18 -13.35
N LEU A 1095 33.02 -10.49 -12.52
CA LEU A 1095 33.59 -9.62 -11.45
C LEU A 1095 33.77 -10.26 -10.05
N TYR A 1096 33.49 -11.55 -9.87
CA TYR A 1096 33.65 -12.26 -8.59
C TYR A 1096 34.85 -13.23 -8.51
N MET A 1097 35.88 -13.06 -9.34
CA MET A 1097 37.19 -13.71 -9.12
C MET A 1097 38.33 -12.72 -9.29
N ASN A 1098 38.57 -11.93 -8.23
CA ASN A 1098 39.83 -11.32 -7.78
C ASN A 1098 39.59 -9.92 -7.20
N LYS A 1099 39.25 -9.88 -5.91
CA LYS A 1099 39.92 -9.01 -4.92
C LYS A 1099 39.61 -9.50 -3.52
#